data_AF-A0A946ZMS1-F1
#
_entry.id   AF-A0A946ZMS1-F1
#
_cell.length_a   1.000
_cell.length_b   1.000
_cell.length_c   1.000
_cell.angle_alpha   90.00
_cell.angle_beta   90.00
_cell.angle_gamma   90.00
#
_symmetry.space_group_name_H-M   'P 1'
#
loop_
_entity.id
_entity.type
_entity.pdbx_description
1 polymer ?
#
loop_
_entity_poly.entity_id
_entity_poly.type
_entity_poly.pdbx_seq_one_letter_code
_entity_poly.pdbx_strand_id
1 'polypeptide(L)'
;MKTTTLFLRLGLALSFCFSNFTYLHAANNGNEPVLTDASKLPSSADFDGVDDYVSRNPFLGGKSNVTVMTWIKLDGSFNGGDVIGQANFRLFIDANNRLKAYIKTDDIDGINSLQTPEENAPELTTEKWNHIALSYNGSRGEIIMYLNGKVVWCNNGLSGGKLNSLPEWNSNHDFEIGRNSENDNNYFEGDIYECRVYNKTLSESQIGQQIFQEIENNNGAVRGTVIPKDIDDLQWSDLELYYKMDAVSAGMTTDYSNSGIDGALFNMTTVQDRTAPMPYITVSSGGGNDKWTHKNNWLHGDVWNVMNEHSDYAIIVVSRDLTTSVNHKTAGLIIESGNTLEVTDDSGIYNSWYLKLDGVLDLQGESQLIQTELSELDPASSGRLERDQQGTADQYTYNYWSSPVSKLNATINNIGYTAKDVLFDGTQKVNFLTTGYDGMNTNPVSIADYWIWKFANKLDDDYSSWQHVRSTGTIEAGEGFTMKGPGSGSISEEQNYVFVGKPNNGNINLTINGGNDYLVGNPYPSAIDAHQFILDNAPLNNGDGATTGTLYFWEHWGGGSHNLTDYLGGYAIYNLSGGTPAASFGTNDANLGTGGKPTKRPGRYIPVSQGFFVVGQTDGTINFNNSQRVFQKEAVSSVFMEANPENGENFIPGRNFDDGSETSEDTRPKLRIGLNSINEIHRQLLVTVDPNATEGADWGYDGVLYETQMDDMYWMIDNEKYVIQGTNNINGQTVLPLGIHTQNDGLNSIMIDELEQVDETLDIYIHDKALNIYHDLRISEYTVFLTAGSYLDRFEITFGEQETLGNSENELELFDVHYSNKIESIVITNPTNKKIDGLSMINILGQSVFSSINIEEKNYSEYRVSGLSTGTYIIKVKTPQGTISKKVLVK
;
A
#
# COMPACT_ATOMS: atom_id res chain seq x y z
N MET A 1 -34.70 -3.49 -74.58
CA MET A 1 -34.50 -4.14 -75.89
C MET A 1 -33.53 -5.30 -75.70
N LYS A 2 -33.76 -6.49 -76.31
CA LYS A 2 -32.85 -7.66 -76.40
C LYS A 2 -32.47 -8.26 -75.01
N THR A 3 -32.95 -9.43 -74.54
CA THR A 3 -33.15 -10.77 -75.19
C THR A 3 -31.81 -11.30 -75.74
N THR A 4 -31.33 -12.53 -75.50
CA THR A 4 -31.96 -13.86 -75.25
C THR A 4 -30.91 -14.83 -74.62
N THR A 5 -31.25 -15.88 -73.84
CA THR A 5 -31.11 -17.33 -74.21
C THR A 5 -30.82 -18.21 -72.95
N LEU A 6 -31.07 -19.54 -72.81
CA LEU A 6 -32.22 -20.42 -73.19
C LEU A 6 -32.05 -21.89 -72.65
N PHE A 7 -33.04 -22.44 -71.89
CA PHE A 7 -33.31 -23.90 -71.62
C PHE A 7 -32.27 -24.79 -70.86
N LEU A 8 -32.59 -25.96 -70.24
CA LEU A 8 -33.83 -26.77 -70.08
C LEU A 8 -33.89 -27.55 -68.72
N ARG A 9 -35.10 -28.05 -68.40
CA ARG A 9 -35.57 -28.91 -67.27
C ARG A 9 -34.77 -30.20 -66.91
N LEU A 10 -34.79 -30.57 -65.62
CA LEU A 10 -35.33 -31.79 -64.96
C LEU A 10 -35.00 -31.67 -63.44
N GLY A 11 -35.69 -32.23 -62.43
CA GLY A 11 -36.87 -33.09 -62.42
C GLY A 11 -36.63 -34.47 -61.77
N LEU A 12 -36.44 -34.56 -60.43
CA LEU A 12 -36.92 -35.67 -59.57
C LEU A 12 -36.61 -35.43 -58.07
N ALA A 13 -37.33 -36.14 -57.20
CA ALA A 13 -37.02 -36.29 -55.76
C ALA A 13 -36.38 -37.67 -55.49
N LEU A 14 -35.51 -37.75 -54.47
CA LEU A 14 -35.07 -38.91 -53.67
C LEU A 14 -34.19 -38.30 -52.54
N SER A 15 -34.34 -38.52 -51.24
CA SER A 15 -34.55 -39.73 -50.43
C SER A 15 -33.30 -40.61 -50.29
N PHE A 16 -32.91 -40.84 -49.03
CA PHE A 16 -31.84 -41.69 -48.48
C PHE A 16 -30.37 -41.33 -48.78
N CYS A 17 -29.60 -41.14 -47.69
CA CYS A 17 -28.74 -42.24 -47.24
C CYS A 17 -28.44 -42.12 -45.72
N PHE A 18 -29.06 -42.99 -44.92
CA PHE A 18 -28.50 -43.35 -43.60
C PHE A 18 -27.34 -44.32 -43.87
N SER A 19 -26.14 -44.03 -43.35
CA SER A 19 -25.00 -44.96 -43.38
C SER A 19 -24.77 -45.56 -42.01
N ASN A 20 -25.09 -46.84 -41.90
CA ASN A 20 -24.90 -47.73 -40.76
C ASN A 20 -23.63 -47.44 -39.93
N PHE A 21 -23.79 -47.21 -38.63
CA PHE A 21 -22.84 -47.73 -37.65
C PHE A 21 -23.41 -49.03 -37.07
N THR A 22 -22.68 -50.12 -37.26
CA THR A 22 -22.99 -51.43 -36.69
C THR A 22 -22.59 -51.47 -35.23
N TYR A 23 -23.56 -51.49 -34.32
CA TYR A 23 -23.33 -51.86 -32.93
C TYR A 23 -22.82 -53.31 -32.87
N LEU A 24 -21.67 -53.52 -32.24
CA LEU A 24 -21.16 -54.85 -31.93
C LEU A 24 -21.71 -55.26 -30.55
N HIS A 25 -22.43 -56.37 -30.49
CA HIS A 25 -23.12 -56.83 -29.28
C HIS A 25 -22.23 -57.80 -28.47
N ALA A 26 -21.79 -57.40 -27.28
CA ALA A 26 -21.34 -58.23 -26.14
C ALA A 26 -20.89 -57.31 -24.98
N ALA A 27 -21.23 -57.52 -23.70
CA ALA A 27 -22.05 -58.56 -23.07
C ALA A 27 -22.72 -58.03 -21.78
N ASN A 28 -23.74 -58.74 -21.28
CA ASN A 28 -24.58 -58.38 -20.14
C ASN A 28 -23.83 -57.86 -18.89
N ASN A 29 -24.15 -56.63 -18.48
CA ASN A 29 -24.42 -56.21 -17.10
C ASN A 29 -25.60 -55.22 -17.16
N GLY A 30 -26.46 -55.18 -16.14
CA GLY A 30 -27.85 -54.69 -16.26
C GLY A 30 -28.10 -53.17 -16.40
N ASN A 31 -27.08 -52.36 -16.66
CA ASN A 31 -27.17 -50.89 -16.70
C ASN A 31 -27.03 -50.39 -18.14
N GLU A 32 -28.15 -50.14 -18.81
CA GLU A 32 -28.21 -49.39 -20.07
C GLU A 32 -28.52 -47.91 -19.75
N PRO A 33 -28.08 -46.92 -20.55
CA PRO A 33 -28.46 -45.52 -20.35
C PRO A 33 -29.96 -45.32 -20.65
N VAL A 34 -30.75 -44.94 -19.64
CA VAL A 34 -32.21 -44.79 -19.74
C VAL A 34 -32.64 -43.33 -19.67
N LEU A 35 -33.12 -42.78 -20.80
CA LEU A 35 -34.08 -41.66 -20.78
C LEU A 35 -35.37 -42.07 -21.49
N THR A 36 -36.44 -42.29 -20.71
CA THR A 36 -37.77 -42.67 -21.23
C THR A 36 -38.82 -41.56 -21.15
N ASP A 37 -38.44 -40.30 -21.37
CA ASP A 37 -39.38 -39.27 -21.83
C ASP A 37 -38.68 -38.09 -22.52
N ALA A 38 -38.95 -37.87 -23.81
CA ALA A 38 -38.42 -36.71 -24.55
C ALA A 38 -39.21 -35.40 -24.30
N SER A 39 -40.30 -35.45 -23.50
CA SER A 39 -41.12 -34.28 -23.16
C SER A 39 -40.70 -33.57 -21.86
N LYS A 40 -39.74 -34.14 -21.13
CA LYS A 40 -39.02 -33.50 -20.03
C LYS A 40 -37.54 -33.44 -20.37
N LEU A 41 -37.08 -32.35 -20.99
CA LEU A 41 -35.65 -32.08 -21.12
C LEU A 41 -35.18 -31.43 -19.80
N PRO A 42 -34.32 -32.08 -18.99
CA PRO A 42 -33.83 -31.48 -17.76
C PRO A 42 -32.92 -30.28 -18.02
N SER A 43 -33.07 -29.24 -17.22
CA SER A 43 -31.96 -28.36 -16.90
C SER A 43 -31.18 -29.00 -15.76
N SER A 44 -30.00 -29.55 -16.09
CA SER A 44 -29.03 -30.20 -15.18
C SER A 44 -29.48 -31.45 -14.42
N ALA A 45 -28.51 -32.29 -14.05
CA ALA A 45 -28.72 -33.63 -13.50
C ALA A 45 -28.29 -33.69 -12.02
N ASP A 46 -29.15 -34.26 -11.19
CA ASP A 46 -29.05 -34.43 -9.73
C ASP A 46 -28.68 -35.89 -9.39
N PHE A 47 -28.05 -36.16 -8.23
CA PHE A 47 -27.56 -37.49 -7.85
C PHE A 47 -28.25 -38.00 -6.57
N ASP A 48 -28.94 -39.13 -6.66
CA ASP A 48 -29.82 -39.62 -5.58
C ASP A 48 -29.14 -40.42 -4.44
N GLY A 49 -27.82 -40.65 -4.50
CA GLY A 49 -27.09 -41.46 -3.53
C GLY A 49 -27.33 -42.98 -3.61
N VAL A 50 -28.05 -43.46 -4.63
CA VAL A 50 -28.42 -44.88 -4.78
C VAL A 50 -27.75 -45.53 -5.98
N ASP A 51 -28.00 -45.04 -7.20
CA ASP A 51 -27.39 -45.60 -8.41
C ASP A 51 -27.10 -44.59 -9.56
N ASP A 52 -27.15 -43.29 -9.27
CA ASP A 52 -26.83 -42.21 -10.22
C ASP A 52 -25.33 -41.97 -10.42
N TYR A 53 -24.87 -41.91 -11.68
CA TYR A 53 -23.49 -41.55 -12.03
C TYR A 53 -23.33 -41.12 -13.50
N VAL A 54 -22.22 -40.43 -13.79
CA VAL A 54 -21.74 -40.20 -15.17
C VAL A 54 -20.50 -41.06 -15.40
N SER A 55 -20.37 -41.70 -16.57
CA SER A 55 -19.18 -42.49 -16.93
C SER A 55 -18.61 -42.16 -18.32
N ARG A 56 -17.28 -42.29 -18.44
CA ARG A 56 -16.47 -42.16 -19.66
C ARG A 56 -15.20 -43.01 -19.53
N ASN A 57 -14.74 -43.59 -20.64
CA ASN A 57 -13.47 -44.33 -20.74
C ASN A 57 -12.29 -43.62 -20.01
N PRO A 58 -11.41 -44.36 -19.31
CA PRO A 58 -10.36 -43.77 -18.49
C PRO A 58 -9.28 -43.05 -19.30
N PHE A 59 -8.73 -41.98 -18.73
CA PHE A 59 -7.76 -41.12 -19.41
C PHE A 59 -6.69 -40.49 -18.51
N LEU A 60 -6.74 -40.67 -17.18
CA LEU A 60 -5.76 -40.09 -16.25
C LEU A 60 -4.45 -40.88 -16.15
N GLY A 61 -4.45 -42.19 -16.44
CA GLY A 61 -3.25 -43.02 -16.32
C GLY A 61 -2.08 -42.53 -17.18
N GLY A 62 -0.89 -42.46 -16.58
CA GLY A 62 0.34 -42.03 -17.24
C GLY A 62 0.54 -40.51 -17.34
N LYS A 63 -0.41 -39.69 -16.88
CA LYS A 63 -0.23 -38.23 -16.78
C LYS A 63 0.78 -37.87 -15.69
N SER A 64 1.67 -36.94 -15.99
CA SER A 64 2.62 -36.38 -15.01
C SER A 64 2.05 -35.22 -14.20
N ASN A 65 1.08 -34.48 -14.76
CA ASN A 65 0.40 -33.39 -14.08
C ASN A 65 -1.10 -33.53 -14.33
N VAL A 66 -1.93 -33.23 -13.32
CA VAL A 66 -3.38 -33.10 -13.50
C VAL A 66 -3.94 -32.12 -12.48
N THR A 67 -5.01 -31.42 -12.83
CA THR A 67 -5.92 -30.78 -11.88
C THR A 67 -7.34 -31.22 -12.21
N VAL A 68 -8.06 -31.76 -11.24
CA VAL A 68 -9.49 -32.08 -11.31
C VAL A 68 -10.23 -31.13 -10.39
N MET A 69 -11.32 -30.52 -10.87
CA MET A 69 -12.07 -29.51 -10.11
C MET A 69 -13.57 -29.55 -10.45
N THR A 70 -14.41 -29.24 -9.47
CA THR A 70 -15.87 -29.22 -9.60
C THR A 70 -16.53 -28.46 -8.45
N TRP A 71 -17.73 -27.94 -8.68
CA TRP A 71 -18.65 -27.55 -7.62
C TRP A 71 -19.43 -28.77 -7.11
N ILE A 72 -19.72 -28.81 -5.81
CA ILE A 72 -20.61 -29.78 -5.15
C ILE A 72 -21.53 -29.10 -4.13
N LYS A 73 -22.73 -29.64 -3.92
CA LYS A 73 -23.61 -29.33 -2.78
C LYS A 73 -24.04 -30.64 -2.13
N LEU A 74 -23.66 -30.87 -0.87
CA LEU A 74 -24.09 -32.05 -0.13
C LEU A 74 -25.52 -31.87 0.35
N ASP A 75 -26.39 -32.85 0.11
CA ASP A 75 -27.76 -32.82 0.62
C ASP A 75 -27.83 -33.04 2.13
N GLY A 76 -28.92 -32.63 2.78
CA GLY A 76 -29.11 -32.71 4.23
C GLY A 76 -29.05 -34.13 4.83
N SER A 77 -29.19 -35.17 4.02
CA SER A 77 -29.07 -36.60 4.40
C SER A 77 -27.71 -37.23 4.08
N PHE A 78 -26.79 -36.49 3.45
CA PHE A 78 -25.51 -37.00 2.95
C PHE A 78 -24.73 -37.81 3.99
N ASN A 79 -24.24 -38.98 3.57
CA ASN A 79 -23.55 -39.96 4.43
C ASN A 79 -22.27 -40.53 3.79
N GLY A 80 -21.61 -39.73 2.94
CA GLY A 80 -20.38 -40.09 2.23
C GLY A 80 -20.62 -40.63 0.82
N GLY A 81 -19.74 -40.26 -0.11
CA GLY A 81 -19.86 -40.58 -1.55
C GLY A 81 -18.65 -40.11 -2.35
N ASP A 82 -18.38 -40.78 -3.47
CA ASP A 82 -17.30 -40.45 -4.40
C ASP A 82 -17.78 -39.39 -5.40
N VAL A 83 -17.04 -38.27 -5.52
CA VAL A 83 -17.46 -37.11 -6.31
C VAL A 83 -17.02 -37.25 -7.76
N ILE A 84 -15.72 -37.42 -7.99
CA ILE A 84 -15.13 -37.41 -9.34
C ILE A 84 -13.77 -38.12 -9.36
N GLY A 85 -13.54 -38.97 -10.36
CA GLY A 85 -12.23 -39.57 -10.61
C GLY A 85 -12.25 -40.96 -11.26
N GLN A 86 -11.14 -41.67 -11.12
CA GLN A 86 -10.97 -43.09 -11.47
C GLN A 86 -10.04 -43.77 -10.45
N ALA A 87 -9.88 -45.09 -10.48
CA ALA A 87 -9.19 -45.85 -9.42
C ALA A 87 -7.79 -45.34 -8.99
N ASN A 88 -7.00 -44.70 -9.89
CA ASN A 88 -5.70 -44.08 -9.58
C ASN A 88 -5.77 -42.62 -9.08
N PHE A 89 -6.92 -41.95 -9.11
CA PHE A 89 -7.09 -40.54 -8.74
C PHE A 89 -8.57 -40.27 -8.44
N ARG A 90 -8.92 -40.04 -7.16
CA ARG A 90 -10.30 -39.81 -6.70
C ARG A 90 -10.40 -38.59 -5.78
N LEU A 91 -11.47 -37.83 -5.94
CA LEU A 91 -12.03 -36.91 -4.95
C LEU A 91 -13.34 -37.50 -4.40
N PHE A 92 -13.46 -37.59 -3.08
CA PHE A 92 -14.61 -38.16 -2.39
C PHE A 92 -14.84 -37.47 -1.04
N ILE A 93 -16.03 -37.60 -0.49
CA ILE A 93 -16.38 -37.08 0.85
C ILE A 93 -16.68 -38.28 1.76
N ASP A 94 -16.16 -38.29 2.99
CA ASP A 94 -16.47 -39.34 3.96
C ASP A 94 -17.80 -39.08 4.71
N ALA A 95 -18.25 -40.07 5.48
CA ALA A 95 -19.51 -40.00 6.25
C ALA A 95 -19.52 -38.96 7.39
N ASN A 96 -18.41 -38.24 7.63
CA ASN A 96 -18.36 -37.08 8.51
C ASN A 96 -18.23 -35.78 7.70
N ASN A 97 -18.68 -35.78 6.44
CA ASN A 97 -18.61 -34.66 5.50
C ASN A 97 -17.19 -34.15 5.21
N ARG A 98 -16.13 -34.94 5.45
CA ARG A 98 -14.75 -34.48 5.23
C ARG A 98 -14.29 -34.74 3.80
N LEU A 99 -13.73 -33.72 3.15
CA LEU A 99 -13.18 -33.80 1.80
C LEU A 99 -11.89 -34.65 1.79
N LYS A 100 -11.84 -35.64 0.91
CA LYS A 100 -10.75 -36.61 0.79
C LYS A 100 -10.26 -36.74 -0.64
N ALA A 101 -8.96 -36.98 -0.76
CA ALA A 101 -8.31 -37.41 -1.99
C ALA A 101 -7.73 -38.81 -1.82
N TYR A 102 -7.72 -39.60 -2.91
CA TYR A 102 -6.87 -40.77 -3.08
C TYR A 102 -6.11 -40.65 -4.40
N ILE A 103 -4.79 -40.83 -4.38
CA ILE A 103 -3.95 -40.83 -5.59
C ILE A 103 -3.00 -42.03 -5.56
N LYS A 104 -2.79 -42.65 -6.72
CA LYS A 104 -1.81 -43.68 -6.97
C LYS A 104 -0.94 -43.35 -8.18
N THR A 105 0.36 -43.51 -8.02
CA THR A 105 1.40 -43.25 -9.02
C THR A 105 2.04 -44.55 -9.55
N ASP A 106 2.82 -44.44 -10.62
CA ASP A 106 3.62 -45.56 -11.14
C ASP A 106 4.59 -46.11 -10.08
N ASP A 107 4.82 -47.43 -10.11
CA ASP A 107 5.49 -48.16 -9.03
C ASP A 107 7.01 -47.94 -9.02
N ILE A 108 7.51 -47.22 -8.00
CA ILE A 108 8.92 -46.90 -7.73
C ILE A 108 9.17 -47.04 -6.23
N ASP A 109 10.40 -47.37 -5.82
CA ASP A 109 10.85 -47.40 -4.41
C ASP A 109 10.43 -46.13 -3.64
N GLY A 110 9.42 -46.25 -2.76
CA GLY A 110 8.89 -45.15 -1.96
C GLY A 110 7.39 -45.24 -1.68
N ILE A 111 6.73 -44.09 -1.46
CA ILE A 111 5.28 -44.01 -1.24
C ILE A 111 4.60 -43.80 -2.61
N ASN A 112 4.02 -44.84 -3.18
CA ASN A 112 3.37 -44.85 -4.50
C ASN A 112 1.84 -44.65 -4.46
N SER A 113 1.26 -44.44 -3.27
CA SER A 113 -0.15 -44.10 -3.09
C SER A 113 -0.34 -43.28 -1.83
N LEU A 114 -1.22 -42.28 -1.88
CA LEU A 114 -1.53 -41.41 -0.77
C LEU A 114 -3.05 -41.19 -0.67
N GLN A 115 -3.55 -41.16 0.56
CA GLN A 115 -4.91 -40.72 0.90
C GLN A 115 -4.83 -39.58 1.91
N THR A 116 -5.72 -38.61 1.84
CA THR A 116 -5.75 -37.48 2.79
C THR A 116 -6.00 -37.98 4.23
N PRO A 117 -5.10 -37.67 5.20
CA PRO A 117 -5.28 -38.03 6.61
C PRO A 117 -6.59 -37.49 7.21
N GLU A 118 -7.04 -38.06 8.33
CA GLU A 118 -8.29 -37.64 8.99
C GLU A 118 -8.18 -36.27 9.64
N GLU A 119 -7.03 -35.99 10.23
CA GLU A 119 -6.62 -34.75 10.88
C GLU A 119 -6.38 -33.58 9.91
N ASN A 120 -6.37 -33.83 8.59
CA ASN A 120 -6.10 -32.82 7.56
C ASN A 120 -7.24 -32.66 6.53
N ALA A 121 -8.35 -33.36 6.70
CA ALA A 121 -9.47 -33.33 5.76
C ALA A 121 -10.51 -32.28 6.22
N PRO A 122 -10.77 -31.21 5.44
CA PRO A 122 -11.71 -30.17 5.85
C PRO A 122 -13.16 -30.69 5.80
N GLU A 123 -13.94 -30.32 6.80
CA GLU A 123 -15.36 -30.67 6.93
C GLU A 123 -16.23 -29.70 6.12
N LEU A 124 -17.20 -30.24 5.38
CA LEU A 124 -18.14 -29.48 4.55
C LEU A 124 -19.51 -29.40 5.23
N THR A 125 -20.18 -28.26 5.04
CA THR A 125 -21.57 -28.06 5.46
C THR A 125 -22.55 -28.57 4.40
N THR A 126 -23.58 -29.28 4.82
CA THR A 126 -24.70 -29.67 3.96
C THR A 126 -25.57 -28.47 3.59
N GLU A 127 -26.34 -28.60 2.51
CA GLU A 127 -27.15 -27.53 1.89
C GLU A 127 -26.34 -26.29 1.47
N LYS A 128 -25.02 -26.46 1.32
CA LYS A 128 -24.07 -25.41 0.92
C LYS A 128 -23.19 -25.89 -0.21
N TRP A 129 -23.14 -25.08 -1.26
CA TRP A 129 -22.22 -25.32 -2.35
C TRP A 129 -20.78 -24.99 -1.94
N ASN A 130 -19.88 -25.87 -2.34
CA ASN A 130 -18.44 -25.73 -2.18
C ASN A 130 -17.75 -26.09 -3.50
N HIS A 131 -16.74 -25.32 -3.88
CA HIS A 131 -15.88 -25.69 -4.99
C HIS A 131 -14.69 -26.50 -4.46
N ILE A 132 -14.46 -27.67 -5.02
CA ILE A 132 -13.32 -28.53 -4.64
C ILE A 132 -12.37 -28.71 -5.81
N ALA A 133 -11.06 -28.78 -5.53
CA ALA A 133 -10.08 -29.19 -6.53
C ALA A 133 -8.95 -30.03 -5.93
N LEU A 134 -8.33 -30.83 -6.79
CA LEU A 134 -7.15 -31.63 -6.50
C LEU A 134 -6.16 -31.51 -7.65
N SER A 135 -4.97 -31.02 -7.35
CA SER A 135 -3.84 -30.91 -8.27
C SER A 135 -2.76 -31.92 -7.89
N TYR A 136 -2.15 -32.55 -8.90
CA TYR A 136 -0.95 -33.39 -8.77
C TYR A 136 0.15 -32.87 -9.69
N ASN A 137 1.38 -32.84 -9.18
CA ASN A 137 2.60 -32.47 -9.89
C ASN A 137 3.66 -33.57 -9.70
N GLY A 138 3.79 -34.43 -10.70
CA GLY A 138 4.71 -35.56 -10.69
C GLY A 138 6.19 -35.18 -10.80
N SER A 139 6.53 -33.93 -11.13
CA SER A 139 7.92 -33.47 -11.06
C SER A 139 8.39 -33.18 -9.62
N ARG A 140 7.43 -32.89 -8.72
CA ARG A 140 7.68 -32.58 -7.30
C ARG A 140 7.18 -33.67 -6.34
N GLY A 141 6.44 -34.67 -6.82
CA GLY A 141 5.73 -35.63 -5.95
C GLY A 141 4.64 -34.96 -5.12
N GLU A 142 4.12 -33.84 -5.61
CA GLU A 142 3.29 -32.89 -4.87
C GLU A 142 1.81 -33.08 -5.20
N ILE A 143 0.98 -33.09 -4.16
CA ILE A 143 -0.47 -33.02 -4.24
C ILE A 143 -0.92 -31.75 -3.51
N ILE A 144 -1.88 -31.04 -4.09
CA ILE A 144 -2.49 -29.85 -3.49
C ILE A 144 -4.01 -29.98 -3.61
N MET A 145 -4.70 -29.87 -2.48
CA MET A 145 -6.17 -29.87 -2.39
C MET A 145 -6.65 -28.46 -2.09
N TYR A 146 -7.73 -28.04 -2.76
CA TYR A 146 -8.30 -26.71 -2.64
C TYR A 146 -9.78 -26.79 -2.27
N LEU A 147 -10.22 -25.85 -1.45
CA LEU A 147 -11.62 -25.62 -1.10
C LEU A 147 -11.94 -24.14 -1.32
N ASN A 148 -12.97 -23.87 -2.13
CA ASN A 148 -13.41 -22.52 -2.50
C ASN A 148 -12.26 -21.63 -3.04
N GLY A 149 -11.29 -22.25 -3.72
CA GLY A 149 -10.11 -21.62 -4.31
C GLY A 149 -8.87 -21.59 -3.41
N LYS A 150 -9.01 -21.68 -2.08
CA LYS A 150 -7.87 -21.66 -1.13
C LYS A 150 -7.27 -23.05 -0.95
N VAL A 151 -5.94 -23.13 -0.77
CA VAL A 151 -5.26 -24.39 -0.41
C VAL A 151 -5.68 -24.82 1.01
N VAL A 152 -6.15 -26.07 1.15
CA VAL A 152 -6.55 -26.66 2.44
C VAL A 152 -5.66 -27.83 2.88
N TRP A 153 -4.97 -28.47 1.93
CA TRP A 153 -4.00 -29.52 2.24
C TRP A 153 -2.97 -29.65 1.12
N CYS A 154 -1.72 -29.93 1.47
CA CYS A 154 -0.66 -30.28 0.51
C CYS A 154 0.24 -31.41 1.04
N ASN A 155 0.86 -32.16 0.14
CA ASN A 155 1.79 -33.22 0.49
C ASN A 155 2.80 -33.50 -0.64
N ASN A 156 4.09 -33.58 -0.29
CA ASN A 156 5.20 -33.74 -1.25
C ASN A 156 5.94 -35.08 -1.09
N GLY A 157 5.20 -36.12 -0.68
CA GLY A 157 5.74 -37.45 -0.37
C GLY A 157 5.56 -38.50 -1.48
N LEU A 158 4.84 -38.21 -2.57
CA LEU A 158 4.58 -39.21 -3.60
C LEU A 158 5.82 -39.52 -4.45
N SER A 159 6.10 -40.81 -4.57
CA SER A 159 7.11 -41.41 -5.44
C SER A 159 6.46 -41.86 -6.74
N GLY A 160 7.16 -41.79 -7.87
CA GLY A 160 6.57 -41.97 -9.20
C GLY A 160 6.06 -40.65 -9.77
N GLY A 161 6.61 -40.23 -10.91
CA GLY A 161 6.30 -38.93 -11.54
C GLY A 161 5.13 -38.95 -12.52
N LYS A 162 4.26 -39.95 -12.40
CA LYS A 162 3.07 -40.20 -13.23
C LYS A 162 2.00 -40.92 -12.43
N LEU A 163 0.73 -40.62 -12.72
CA LEU A 163 -0.41 -41.41 -12.24
C LEU A 163 -0.35 -42.85 -12.78
N ASN A 164 -0.71 -43.82 -11.94
CA ASN A 164 -0.53 -45.23 -12.26
C ASN A 164 -1.27 -45.63 -13.54
N SER A 165 -0.57 -46.29 -14.46
CA SER A 165 -1.11 -46.64 -15.78
C SER A 165 -1.48 -48.12 -15.97
N LEU A 166 -1.31 -48.96 -14.93
CA LEU A 166 -1.63 -50.39 -14.99
C LEU A 166 -3.14 -50.64 -15.12
N PRO A 167 -3.58 -51.73 -15.77
CA PRO A 167 -5.00 -52.00 -15.99
C PRO A 167 -5.85 -51.97 -14.71
N GLU A 168 -5.37 -52.58 -13.63
CA GLU A 168 -6.05 -52.63 -12.33
C GLU A 168 -6.21 -51.29 -11.60
N TRP A 169 -5.60 -50.20 -12.08
CA TRP A 169 -5.73 -48.84 -11.53
C TRP A 169 -6.17 -47.81 -12.56
N ASN A 170 -6.33 -48.23 -13.82
CA ASN A 170 -6.62 -47.34 -14.94
C ASN A 170 -7.57 -48.00 -15.95
N SER A 171 -7.07 -48.82 -16.89
CA SER A 171 -7.89 -49.23 -18.06
C SER A 171 -9.06 -50.17 -17.76
N ASN A 172 -9.19 -50.69 -16.53
CA ASN A 172 -10.32 -51.51 -16.10
C ASN A 172 -11.41 -50.69 -15.36
N HIS A 173 -11.17 -49.40 -15.09
CA HIS A 173 -12.01 -48.56 -14.25
C HIS A 173 -12.24 -47.23 -14.95
N ASP A 174 -13.48 -46.95 -15.35
CA ASP A 174 -13.82 -45.71 -16.05
C ASP A 174 -13.57 -44.46 -15.20
N PHE A 175 -13.48 -43.31 -15.88
CA PHE A 175 -13.57 -42.01 -15.22
C PHE A 175 -15.04 -41.70 -14.95
N GLU A 176 -15.38 -41.55 -13.69
CA GLU A 176 -16.76 -41.42 -13.22
C GLU A 176 -16.96 -40.16 -12.37
N ILE A 177 -18.19 -39.68 -12.37
CA ILE A 177 -18.69 -38.60 -11.52
C ILE A 177 -19.88 -39.15 -10.75
N GLY A 178 -19.91 -38.94 -9.44
CA GLY A 178 -20.94 -39.43 -8.52
C GLY A 178 -20.78 -40.88 -8.06
N ARG A 179 -19.68 -41.57 -8.38
CA ARG A 179 -19.47 -42.99 -8.03
C ARG A 179 -18.00 -43.39 -7.93
N ASN A 180 -17.72 -44.40 -7.09
CA ASN A 180 -16.42 -45.05 -6.98
C ASN A 180 -16.20 -46.11 -8.07
N SER A 181 -15.50 -45.77 -9.15
CA SER A 181 -15.24 -46.70 -10.26
C SER A 181 -14.31 -47.88 -9.92
N GLU A 182 -13.64 -47.90 -8.76
CA GLU A 182 -12.86 -49.07 -8.30
C GLU A 182 -13.77 -50.24 -7.87
N ASN A 183 -14.92 -49.93 -7.25
CA ASN A 183 -15.76 -50.91 -6.53
C ASN A 183 -17.26 -50.85 -6.89
N ASP A 184 -17.66 -50.02 -7.87
CA ASP A 184 -19.06 -49.77 -8.27
C ASP A 184 -19.98 -49.36 -7.10
N ASN A 185 -19.47 -48.56 -6.16
CA ASN A 185 -20.15 -48.17 -4.92
C ASN A 185 -19.97 -46.68 -4.55
N ASN A 186 -20.34 -46.30 -3.31
CA ASN A 186 -20.23 -44.93 -2.77
C ASN A 186 -20.86 -43.87 -3.69
N TYR A 187 -22.13 -44.06 -4.04
CA TYR A 187 -22.87 -43.09 -4.87
C TYR A 187 -23.02 -41.76 -4.12
N PHE A 188 -22.86 -40.65 -4.85
CA PHE A 188 -22.98 -39.30 -4.29
C PHE A 188 -24.46 -38.89 -4.14
N GLU A 189 -24.78 -38.13 -3.08
CA GLU A 189 -26.13 -37.62 -2.80
C GLU A 189 -26.11 -36.08 -2.82
N GLY A 190 -26.81 -35.49 -3.78
CA GLY A 190 -26.90 -34.03 -4.01
C GLY A 190 -26.29 -33.55 -5.32
N ASP A 191 -25.95 -32.25 -5.40
CA ASP A 191 -25.63 -31.59 -6.66
C ASP A 191 -24.13 -31.66 -7.02
N ILE A 192 -23.81 -31.84 -8.31
CA ILE A 192 -22.45 -31.69 -8.88
C ILE A 192 -22.52 -30.80 -10.12
N TYR A 193 -21.63 -29.80 -10.24
CA TYR A 193 -21.67 -28.81 -11.33
C TYR A 193 -20.27 -28.38 -11.81
N GLU A 194 -20.14 -28.05 -13.10
CA GLU A 194 -18.91 -27.50 -13.71
C GLU A 194 -17.65 -28.37 -13.50
N CYS A 195 -17.76 -29.66 -13.81
CA CYS A 195 -16.63 -30.60 -13.74
C CYS A 195 -15.58 -30.28 -14.82
N ARG A 196 -14.34 -30.02 -14.40
CA ARG A 196 -13.21 -29.70 -15.30
C ARG A 196 -12.00 -30.58 -14.96
N VAL A 197 -11.29 -31.05 -15.99
CA VAL A 197 -9.99 -31.73 -15.85
C VAL A 197 -8.96 -31.07 -16.75
N TYR A 198 -7.83 -30.69 -16.15
CA TYR A 198 -6.67 -30.11 -16.84
C TYR A 198 -5.48 -31.07 -16.81
N ASN A 199 -4.73 -31.16 -17.90
CA ASN A 199 -3.43 -31.86 -18.00
C ASN A 199 -2.25 -31.00 -17.52
N LYS A 200 -2.53 -30.10 -16.57
CA LYS A 200 -1.62 -29.12 -15.99
C LYS A 200 -1.92 -29.01 -14.50
N THR A 201 -0.89 -28.85 -13.68
CA THR A 201 -1.03 -28.49 -12.27
C THR A 201 -1.36 -26.99 -12.23
N LEU A 202 -2.61 -26.63 -11.96
CA LEU A 202 -3.00 -25.22 -11.87
C LEU A 202 -2.45 -24.53 -10.63
N SER A 203 -2.11 -23.25 -10.73
CA SER A 203 -1.84 -22.39 -9.58
C SER A 203 -3.13 -22.07 -8.82
N GLU A 204 -3.00 -21.56 -7.59
CA GLU A 204 -4.14 -21.07 -6.81
C GLU A 204 -4.88 -19.94 -7.54
N SER A 205 -4.16 -18.99 -8.15
CA SER A 205 -4.74 -17.91 -8.94
C SER A 205 -5.50 -18.42 -10.17
N GLN A 206 -4.95 -19.40 -10.90
CA GLN A 206 -5.60 -20.02 -12.07
C GLN A 206 -6.88 -20.78 -11.71
N ILE A 207 -6.96 -21.35 -10.51
CA ILE A 207 -8.20 -21.93 -9.98
C ILE A 207 -9.16 -20.80 -9.58
N GLY A 208 -8.72 -19.88 -8.72
CA GLY A 208 -9.54 -18.78 -8.21
C GLY A 208 -10.24 -17.95 -9.30
N GLN A 209 -9.50 -17.59 -10.35
CA GLN A 209 -9.99 -16.78 -11.47
C GLN A 209 -11.10 -17.44 -12.32
N GLN A 210 -11.31 -18.76 -12.20
CA GLN A 210 -12.30 -19.51 -13.01
C GLN A 210 -13.44 -20.16 -12.23
N ILE A 211 -13.45 -20.15 -10.90
CA ILE A 211 -14.44 -20.93 -10.13
C ILE A 211 -15.78 -20.23 -9.95
N PHE A 212 -15.81 -18.90 -9.92
CA PHE A 212 -17.04 -18.11 -9.79
C PHE A 212 -17.62 -17.64 -11.14
N GLN A 213 -17.32 -18.36 -12.22
CA GLN A 213 -17.85 -18.13 -13.57
C GLN A 213 -17.68 -19.38 -14.46
N GLU A 214 -18.50 -19.49 -15.52
CA GLU A 214 -18.21 -20.44 -16.60
C GLU A 214 -16.97 -19.96 -17.38
N ILE A 215 -16.37 -20.86 -18.18
CA ILE A 215 -15.21 -20.54 -19.02
C ILE A 215 -15.50 -20.71 -20.52
N GLU A 216 -14.77 -19.96 -21.34
CA GLU A 216 -14.82 -20.00 -22.80
C GLU A 216 -13.43 -19.98 -23.45
N ASN A 217 -13.36 -20.44 -24.70
CA ASN A 217 -12.14 -20.46 -25.49
C ASN A 217 -11.96 -19.14 -26.25
N ASN A 218 -11.07 -18.27 -25.77
CA ASN A 218 -10.68 -17.07 -26.48
C ASN A 218 -9.38 -17.30 -27.25
N ASN A 219 -9.50 -17.71 -28.53
CA ASN A 219 -8.37 -17.89 -29.46
C ASN A 219 -7.26 -18.82 -28.94
N GLY A 220 -7.60 -19.79 -28.09
CA GLY A 220 -6.66 -20.74 -27.46
C GLY A 220 -6.37 -20.47 -25.98
N ALA A 221 -6.68 -19.27 -25.45
CA ALA A 221 -6.62 -18.99 -24.03
C ALA A 221 -7.91 -19.41 -23.30
N VAL A 222 -7.81 -19.74 -22.01
CA VAL A 222 -8.98 -19.87 -21.13
C VAL A 222 -9.40 -18.49 -20.66
N ARG A 223 -10.67 -18.14 -20.87
CA ARG A 223 -11.28 -16.87 -20.47
C ARG A 223 -12.54 -17.11 -19.65
N GLY A 224 -12.84 -16.19 -18.72
CA GLY A 224 -14.11 -16.20 -18.00
C GLY A 224 -15.27 -15.63 -18.81
N THR A 225 -16.48 -16.18 -18.64
CA THR A 225 -17.68 -15.65 -19.32
C THR A 225 -18.26 -14.39 -18.67
N VAL A 226 -17.86 -14.08 -17.43
CA VAL A 226 -18.30 -12.88 -16.68
C VAL A 226 -17.20 -11.81 -16.69
N ILE A 227 -15.97 -12.21 -16.40
CA ILE A 227 -14.77 -11.36 -16.49
C ILE A 227 -14.09 -11.60 -17.84
N PRO A 228 -14.09 -10.62 -18.77
CA PRO A 228 -13.57 -10.78 -20.12
C PRO A 228 -12.03 -10.66 -20.18
N LYS A 229 -11.33 -11.24 -19.20
CA LYS A 229 -9.86 -11.30 -19.09
C LYS A 229 -9.41 -12.76 -19.24
N ASP A 230 -8.35 -12.97 -20.01
CA ASP A 230 -7.73 -14.29 -20.16
C ASP A 230 -6.99 -14.67 -18.87
N ILE A 231 -6.97 -15.95 -18.54
CA ILE A 231 -6.26 -16.47 -17.38
C ILE A 231 -4.79 -16.70 -17.76
N ASP A 232 -3.89 -16.00 -17.07
CA ASP A 232 -2.46 -16.02 -17.37
C ASP A 232 -1.86 -17.43 -17.24
N ASP A 233 -1.02 -17.78 -18.22
CA ASP A 233 -0.43 -19.12 -18.36
C ASP A 233 -1.46 -20.28 -18.35
N LEU A 234 -2.69 -20.08 -18.87
CA LEU A 234 -3.66 -21.16 -19.02
C LEU A 234 -4.24 -21.24 -20.44
N GLN A 235 -4.07 -22.38 -21.11
CA GLN A 235 -4.51 -22.59 -22.48
C GLN A 235 -5.70 -23.56 -22.54
N TRP A 236 -6.61 -23.37 -23.50
CA TRP A 236 -7.71 -24.30 -23.77
C TRP A 236 -7.22 -25.69 -24.19
N SER A 237 -5.98 -25.81 -24.66
CA SER A 237 -5.30 -27.09 -24.90
C SER A 237 -4.94 -27.86 -23.62
N ASP A 238 -4.88 -27.18 -22.47
CA ASP A 238 -4.62 -27.83 -21.18
C ASP A 238 -5.89 -28.49 -20.63
N LEU A 239 -7.07 -28.06 -21.06
CA LEU A 239 -8.39 -28.58 -20.67
C LEU A 239 -8.74 -29.85 -21.46
N GLU A 240 -8.85 -30.99 -20.76
CA GLU A 240 -9.12 -32.32 -21.34
C GLU A 240 -10.55 -32.84 -21.14
N LEU A 241 -11.28 -32.27 -20.18
CA LEU A 241 -12.69 -32.55 -19.93
C LEU A 241 -13.34 -31.27 -19.39
N TYR A 242 -14.49 -30.90 -19.94
CA TYR A 242 -15.34 -29.87 -19.36
C TYR A 242 -16.81 -30.23 -19.53
N TYR A 243 -17.43 -30.73 -18.45
CA TYR A 243 -18.86 -30.96 -18.38
C TYR A 243 -19.52 -29.83 -17.58
N LYS A 244 -20.39 -29.06 -18.24
CA LYS A 244 -21.25 -28.08 -17.57
C LYS A 244 -22.44 -28.73 -16.85
N MET A 245 -22.51 -30.06 -16.86
CA MET A 245 -23.63 -30.85 -16.36
C MET A 245 -24.97 -30.39 -16.95
N ASP A 246 -24.96 -29.89 -18.19
CA ASP A 246 -26.14 -29.66 -19.02
C ASP A 246 -26.59 -30.98 -19.65
N ALA A 247 -27.84 -31.37 -19.38
CA ALA A 247 -28.43 -32.56 -19.96
C ALA A 247 -28.81 -32.28 -21.42
N VAL A 248 -27.95 -32.71 -22.34
CA VAL A 248 -28.25 -32.71 -23.77
C VAL A 248 -29.03 -34.00 -24.10
N SER A 249 -29.92 -33.91 -25.09
CA SER A 249 -30.87 -34.96 -25.42
C SER A 249 -30.22 -36.34 -25.60
N ALA A 250 -30.86 -37.37 -25.04
CA ALA A 250 -30.50 -38.80 -25.12
C ALA A 250 -29.49 -39.37 -24.11
N GLY A 251 -29.37 -38.76 -22.92
CA GLY A 251 -28.73 -39.41 -21.77
C GLY A 251 -27.22 -39.19 -21.70
N MET A 252 -26.76 -38.03 -22.16
CA MET A 252 -25.35 -37.66 -22.19
C MET A 252 -25.17 -36.22 -21.64
N THR A 253 -24.01 -35.93 -21.06
CA THR A 253 -23.53 -34.56 -20.81
C THR A 253 -22.42 -34.22 -21.80
N THR A 254 -22.43 -32.99 -22.34
CA THR A 254 -21.54 -32.59 -23.45
C THR A 254 -20.14 -32.24 -22.95
N ASP A 255 -19.11 -32.71 -23.67
CA ASP A 255 -17.72 -32.26 -23.44
C ASP A 255 -17.41 -30.98 -24.21
N TYR A 256 -17.26 -29.88 -23.48
CA TYR A 256 -16.89 -28.57 -24.04
C TYR A 256 -15.37 -28.41 -24.24
N SER A 257 -14.54 -29.37 -23.81
CA SER A 257 -13.09 -29.35 -24.01
C SER A 257 -12.71 -29.67 -25.47
N ASN A 258 -11.40 -29.62 -25.77
CA ASN A 258 -10.88 -30.08 -27.06
C ASN A 258 -11.03 -31.59 -27.29
N SER A 259 -11.37 -32.38 -26.27
CA SER A 259 -11.51 -33.83 -26.39
C SER A 259 -12.82 -34.24 -27.07
N GLY A 260 -13.92 -33.53 -26.78
CA GLY A 260 -15.22 -33.75 -27.41
C GLY A 260 -15.81 -35.15 -27.17
N ILE A 261 -15.52 -35.76 -26.02
CA ILE A 261 -16.01 -37.09 -25.64
C ILE A 261 -17.04 -36.92 -24.52
N ASP A 262 -18.30 -36.91 -24.90
CA ASP A 262 -19.46 -36.78 -24.01
C ASP A 262 -19.50 -37.89 -22.95
N GLY A 263 -19.96 -37.55 -21.74
CA GLY A 263 -20.16 -38.49 -20.63
C GLY A 263 -21.56 -39.11 -20.66
N ALA A 264 -21.68 -40.42 -20.45
CA ALA A 264 -22.96 -41.11 -20.40
C ALA A 264 -23.60 -41.00 -19.00
N LEU A 265 -24.87 -40.61 -18.94
CA LEU A 265 -25.65 -40.48 -17.71
C LEU A 265 -26.35 -41.82 -17.40
N PHE A 266 -26.19 -42.33 -16.18
CA PHE A 266 -26.82 -43.55 -15.71
C PHE A 266 -27.80 -43.25 -14.58
N ASN A 267 -29.01 -43.78 -14.71
CA ASN A 267 -30.15 -43.70 -13.79
C ASN A 267 -30.70 -42.29 -13.46
N MET A 268 -29.95 -41.21 -13.74
CA MET A 268 -30.31 -39.83 -13.40
C MET A 268 -31.70 -39.44 -13.91
N THR A 269 -32.68 -39.36 -13.00
CA THR A 269 -34.09 -39.02 -13.31
C THR A 269 -34.59 -37.75 -12.63
N THR A 270 -33.86 -37.22 -11.66
CA THR A 270 -34.10 -35.94 -11.00
C THR A 270 -33.30 -34.80 -11.65
N VAL A 271 -33.56 -33.57 -11.23
CA VAL A 271 -33.00 -32.36 -11.86
C VAL A 271 -32.52 -31.39 -10.79
N GLN A 272 -31.28 -30.94 -10.90
CA GLN A 272 -30.73 -29.92 -9.99
C GLN A 272 -31.02 -28.51 -10.52
N ASP A 273 -31.47 -27.61 -9.66
CA ASP A 273 -31.52 -26.18 -9.99
C ASP A 273 -30.08 -25.66 -10.15
N ARG A 274 -29.86 -24.73 -11.09
CA ARG A 274 -28.54 -24.12 -11.31
C ARG A 274 -28.20 -23.12 -10.20
N THR A 275 -27.86 -23.71 -9.06
CA THR A 275 -27.38 -23.08 -7.83
C THR A 275 -26.32 -22.01 -8.10
N ALA A 276 -25.14 -22.53 -8.43
CA ALA A 276 -23.81 -22.07 -8.00
C ALA A 276 -23.59 -20.54 -8.08
N PRO A 277 -22.72 -19.95 -7.20
CA PRO A 277 -22.59 -18.51 -7.06
C PRO A 277 -21.66 -17.93 -8.14
N MET A 278 -22.01 -18.19 -9.40
CA MET A 278 -21.15 -18.04 -10.57
C MET A 278 -21.71 -16.99 -11.54
N PRO A 279 -21.80 -15.69 -11.17
CA PRO A 279 -21.18 -15.02 -10.02
C PRO A 279 -22.14 -14.77 -8.83
N TYR A 280 -21.66 -14.12 -7.76
CA TYR A 280 -22.53 -13.59 -6.71
C TYR A 280 -23.25 -12.32 -7.20
N ILE A 281 -24.58 -12.33 -7.25
CA ILE A 281 -25.39 -11.21 -7.80
C ILE A 281 -26.32 -10.66 -6.72
N THR A 282 -26.39 -9.33 -6.55
CA THR A 282 -27.38 -8.71 -5.65
C THR A 282 -28.77 -8.57 -6.30
N VAL A 283 -29.82 -8.98 -5.59
CA VAL A 283 -31.21 -9.05 -6.09
C VAL A 283 -32.20 -8.20 -5.31
N SER A 284 -31.84 -7.78 -4.09
CA SER A 284 -32.64 -6.84 -3.30
C SER A 284 -31.76 -5.92 -2.45
N SER A 285 -32.27 -4.73 -2.14
CA SER A 285 -31.63 -3.71 -1.30
C SER A 285 -32.17 -3.74 0.13
N GLY A 286 -32.28 -4.94 0.73
CA GLY A 286 -32.97 -5.19 2.00
C GLY A 286 -32.40 -4.40 3.20
N GLY A 287 -33.23 -4.23 4.23
CA GLY A 287 -32.95 -3.33 5.34
C GLY A 287 -31.94 -3.84 6.37
N GLY A 288 -31.03 -2.96 6.76
CA GLY A 288 -29.90 -3.15 7.66
C GLY A 288 -28.86 -2.05 7.38
N ASN A 289 -27.88 -1.85 8.26
CA ASN A 289 -26.75 -0.94 7.97
C ASN A 289 -25.73 -1.64 7.07
N ASP A 290 -25.22 -2.81 7.48
CA ASP A 290 -24.54 -3.73 6.56
C ASP A 290 -25.57 -4.57 5.80
N LYS A 291 -25.56 -4.45 4.47
CA LYS A 291 -26.40 -5.23 3.56
C LYS A 291 -25.67 -6.45 3.00
N TRP A 292 -24.33 -6.52 3.13
CA TRP A 292 -23.51 -7.58 2.55
C TRP A 292 -23.79 -8.94 3.18
N THR A 293 -23.83 -9.03 4.51
CA THR A 293 -24.09 -10.30 5.20
C THR A 293 -25.53 -10.83 5.03
N HIS A 294 -26.48 -10.01 4.57
CA HIS A 294 -27.89 -10.41 4.51
C HIS A 294 -28.19 -11.32 3.31
N LYS A 295 -28.32 -12.63 3.54
CA LYS A 295 -28.59 -13.65 2.49
C LYS A 295 -29.72 -13.31 1.49
N ASN A 296 -30.78 -12.61 1.92
CA ASN A 296 -31.90 -12.23 1.05
C ASN A 296 -31.56 -11.12 0.03
N ASN A 297 -30.41 -10.45 0.18
CA ASN A 297 -29.92 -9.47 -0.76
C ASN A 297 -29.20 -10.12 -1.96
N TRP A 298 -28.88 -11.41 -1.88
CA TRP A 298 -28.13 -12.16 -2.89
C TRP A 298 -28.98 -13.20 -3.59
N LEU A 299 -28.73 -13.37 -4.89
CA LEU A 299 -29.30 -14.48 -5.67
C LEU A 299 -28.88 -15.80 -5.02
N HIS A 300 -29.86 -16.62 -4.63
CA HIS A 300 -29.66 -17.91 -3.95
C HIS A 300 -28.81 -17.85 -2.66
N GLY A 301 -28.78 -16.71 -1.95
CA GLY A 301 -27.93 -16.49 -0.77
C GLY A 301 -28.13 -17.48 0.39
N ASP A 302 -29.19 -18.28 0.36
CA ASP A 302 -29.48 -19.35 1.31
C ASP A 302 -28.64 -20.63 1.11
N VAL A 303 -28.06 -20.87 -0.07
CA VAL A 303 -27.19 -22.03 -0.37
C VAL A 303 -25.69 -21.69 -0.49
N TRP A 304 -25.29 -20.44 -0.18
CA TRP A 304 -23.89 -20.01 -0.04
C TRP A 304 -23.51 -19.74 1.43
N ASN A 305 -22.21 -19.63 1.71
CA ASN A 305 -21.71 -18.95 2.91
C ASN A 305 -21.44 -17.46 2.61
N VAL A 306 -22.50 -16.64 2.58
CA VAL A 306 -22.37 -15.17 2.48
C VAL A 306 -22.13 -14.52 3.84
N MET A 307 -22.55 -15.18 4.92
CA MET A 307 -22.67 -14.59 6.25
C MET A 307 -21.33 -14.37 6.97
N ASN A 308 -20.36 -15.27 6.78
CA ASN A 308 -19.20 -15.37 7.65
C ASN A 308 -17.85 -15.16 6.95
N GLU A 309 -17.72 -15.59 5.68
CA GLU A 309 -16.59 -15.31 4.79
C GLU A 309 -16.94 -15.91 3.41
N HIS A 310 -17.00 -15.08 2.36
CA HIS A 310 -16.93 -15.59 0.99
C HIS A 310 -15.47 -15.82 0.60
N SER A 311 -15.25 -16.53 -0.51
CA SER A 311 -13.88 -16.68 -1.04
C SER A 311 -13.28 -15.33 -1.44
N ASP A 312 -12.00 -15.15 -1.17
CA ASP A 312 -11.17 -14.04 -1.68
C ASP A 312 -11.20 -13.96 -3.22
N TYR A 313 -11.52 -15.07 -3.90
CA TYR A 313 -11.68 -15.14 -5.35
C TYR A 313 -13.09 -14.85 -5.85
N ALA A 314 -14.02 -14.45 -4.99
CA ALA A 314 -15.40 -14.16 -5.37
C ALA A 314 -15.48 -13.12 -6.51
N ILE A 315 -16.45 -13.32 -7.39
CA ILE A 315 -16.88 -12.35 -8.40
C ILE A 315 -18.20 -11.77 -7.91
N ILE A 316 -18.21 -10.48 -7.58
CA ILE A 316 -19.35 -9.75 -7.03
C ILE A 316 -19.98 -8.87 -8.11
N VAL A 317 -21.27 -9.03 -8.34
CA VAL A 317 -22.07 -8.20 -9.24
C VAL A 317 -23.12 -7.42 -8.44
N VAL A 318 -22.89 -6.11 -8.31
CA VAL A 318 -23.78 -5.17 -7.63
C VAL A 318 -24.84 -4.69 -8.62
N SER A 319 -25.86 -5.53 -8.80
CA SER A 319 -27.07 -5.27 -9.61
C SER A 319 -28.17 -4.53 -8.83
N ARG A 320 -28.02 -4.39 -7.51
CA ARG A 320 -28.83 -3.60 -6.57
C ARG A 320 -27.94 -3.01 -5.50
N ASP A 321 -28.34 -1.84 -4.97
CA ASP A 321 -27.60 -1.11 -3.94
C ASP A 321 -27.20 -1.99 -2.75
N LEU A 322 -25.91 -1.97 -2.47
CA LEU A 322 -25.25 -2.75 -1.42
C LEU A 322 -24.48 -1.78 -0.51
N THR A 323 -24.49 -2.05 0.79
CA THR A 323 -23.74 -1.29 1.79
C THR A 323 -22.95 -2.29 2.62
N THR A 324 -21.72 -1.96 3.01
CA THR A 324 -20.95 -2.79 3.94
C THR A 324 -20.00 -1.99 4.81
N SER A 325 -19.69 -2.55 5.97
CA SER A 325 -18.92 -1.92 7.05
C SER A 325 -17.77 -2.81 7.54
N VAL A 326 -17.28 -3.70 6.67
CA VAL A 326 -16.14 -4.60 6.93
C VAL A 326 -15.28 -4.77 5.66
N ASN A 327 -14.05 -5.24 5.85
CA ASN A 327 -13.11 -5.52 4.76
C ASN A 327 -13.57 -6.71 3.90
N HIS A 328 -13.49 -6.60 2.58
CA HIS A 328 -13.81 -7.69 1.63
C HIS A 328 -12.72 -7.92 0.60
N LYS A 329 -12.42 -9.20 0.33
CA LYS A 329 -11.46 -9.63 -0.71
C LYS A 329 -12.21 -10.27 -1.88
N THR A 330 -11.90 -9.82 -3.09
CA THR A 330 -12.57 -10.25 -4.33
C THR A 330 -11.56 -10.45 -5.46
N ALA A 331 -11.89 -11.31 -6.43
CA ALA A 331 -11.20 -11.34 -7.72
C ALA A 331 -11.85 -10.37 -8.71
N GLY A 332 -13.17 -10.32 -8.71
CA GLY A 332 -13.96 -9.47 -9.58
C GLY A 332 -14.95 -8.62 -8.80
N LEU A 333 -14.98 -7.32 -9.08
CA LEU A 333 -16.04 -6.42 -8.65
C LEU A 333 -16.68 -5.75 -9.88
N ILE A 334 -17.98 -5.95 -10.06
CA ILE A 334 -18.77 -5.40 -11.15
C ILE A 334 -19.92 -4.59 -10.54
N ILE A 335 -19.89 -3.27 -10.67
CA ILE A 335 -20.96 -2.39 -10.19
C ILE A 335 -21.74 -1.88 -11.40
N GLU A 336 -22.98 -2.34 -11.55
CA GLU A 336 -23.81 -2.01 -12.71
C GLU A 336 -24.33 -0.57 -12.67
N SER A 337 -24.52 0.02 -13.86
CA SER A 337 -25.05 1.37 -14.03
C SER A 337 -26.36 1.58 -13.26
N GLY A 338 -26.35 2.55 -12.33
CA GLY A 338 -27.52 2.96 -11.56
C GLY A 338 -27.62 2.34 -10.17
N ASN A 339 -26.66 1.49 -9.77
CA ASN A 339 -26.53 0.98 -8.40
C ASN A 339 -25.28 1.54 -7.71
N THR A 340 -25.30 1.53 -6.38
CA THR A 340 -24.17 1.93 -5.52
C THR A 340 -23.65 0.75 -4.67
N LEU A 341 -22.34 0.61 -4.56
CA LEU A 341 -21.68 -0.05 -3.42
C LEU A 341 -21.18 1.03 -2.47
N GLU A 342 -21.76 1.08 -1.28
CA GLU A 342 -21.42 1.99 -0.19
C GLU A 342 -20.53 1.26 0.83
N VAL A 343 -19.38 1.84 1.16
CA VAL A 343 -18.40 1.27 2.10
C VAL A 343 -18.23 2.24 3.27
N THR A 344 -18.50 1.76 4.48
CA THR A 344 -18.54 2.55 5.72
C THR A 344 -17.59 1.98 6.78
N ASP A 345 -17.54 2.64 7.94
CA ASP A 345 -16.71 2.28 9.09
C ASP A 345 -15.21 2.12 8.71
N ASP A 346 -14.79 2.94 7.74
CA ASP A 346 -13.45 3.01 7.15
C ASP A 346 -12.91 1.66 6.65
N SER A 347 -13.75 0.91 5.92
CA SER A 347 -13.41 -0.43 5.46
C SER A 347 -12.71 -0.45 4.10
N GLY A 348 -11.93 -1.50 3.86
CA GLY A 348 -11.19 -1.73 2.62
C GLY A 348 -11.87 -2.73 1.67
N ILE A 349 -12.03 -2.35 0.40
CA ILE A 349 -12.39 -3.26 -0.69
C ILE A 349 -11.12 -3.65 -1.43
N TYR A 350 -10.75 -4.93 -1.35
CA TYR A 350 -9.59 -5.50 -2.00
C TYR A 350 -10.02 -6.23 -3.28
N ASN A 351 -9.61 -5.72 -4.44
CA ASN A 351 -9.94 -6.31 -5.74
C ASN A 351 -8.65 -6.79 -6.43
N SER A 352 -8.53 -8.11 -6.63
CA SER A 352 -7.28 -8.74 -7.02
C SER A 352 -7.07 -8.98 -8.52
N TRP A 353 -8.11 -8.83 -9.37
CA TRP A 353 -7.97 -9.17 -10.80
C TRP A 353 -8.75 -8.28 -11.78
N TYR A 354 -10.02 -7.96 -11.52
CA TYR A 354 -10.84 -7.18 -12.46
C TYR A 354 -11.89 -6.28 -11.80
N LEU A 355 -11.96 -5.01 -12.19
CA LEU A 355 -12.93 -4.04 -11.70
C LEU A 355 -13.71 -3.44 -12.88
N LYS A 356 -15.03 -3.58 -12.86
CA LYS A 356 -15.96 -2.93 -13.78
C LYS A 356 -16.85 -1.96 -13.00
N LEU A 357 -16.69 -0.67 -13.25
CA LEU A 357 -17.39 0.38 -12.51
C LEU A 357 -18.29 1.18 -13.46
N ASP A 358 -19.53 0.74 -13.65
CA ASP A 358 -20.54 1.49 -14.41
C ASP A 358 -21.53 2.25 -13.51
N GLY A 359 -21.70 1.80 -12.25
CA GLY A 359 -22.45 2.48 -11.18
C GLY A 359 -21.59 3.40 -10.30
N VAL A 360 -21.78 3.32 -8.98
CA VAL A 360 -21.05 4.12 -7.99
C VAL A 360 -20.34 3.22 -6.98
N LEU A 361 -19.07 3.49 -6.70
CA LEU A 361 -18.37 2.99 -5.50
C LEU A 361 -18.16 4.18 -4.56
N ASP A 362 -18.83 4.16 -3.43
CA ASP A 362 -18.85 5.24 -2.45
C ASP A 362 -18.03 4.81 -1.23
N LEU A 363 -16.91 5.50 -1.00
CA LEU A 363 -15.96 5.25 0.08
C LEU A 363 -16.08 6.36 1.13
N GLN A 364 -16.86 6.10 2.17
CA GLN A 364 -17.13 7.03 3.26
C GLN A 364 -15.98 7.03 4.29
N GLY A 365 -15.72 8.20 4.89
CA GLY A 365 -14.73 8.33 5.97
C GLY A 365 -13.31 8.06 5.47
N GLU A 366 -12.64 7.04 5.99
CA GLU A 366 -11.31 6.60 5.53
C GLU A 366 -11.34 5.32 4.68
N SER A 367 -12.52 4.89 4.19
CA SER A 367 -12.67 3.68 3.38
C SER A 367 -11.83 3.71 2.09
N GLN A 368 -11.36 2.55 1.62
CA GLN A 368 -10.34 2.47 0.56
C GLN A 368 -10.63 1.39 -0.49
N LEU A 369 -10.13 1.61 -1.71
CA LEU A 369 -10.12 0.63 -2.80
C LEU A 369 -8.68 0.20 -3.10
N ILE A 370 -8.35 -1.02 -2.68
CA ILE A 370 -7.02 -1.63 -2.85
C ILE A 370 -7.08 -2.53 -4.09
N GLN A 371 -6.42 -2.10 -5.16
CA GLN A 371 -6.27 -2.89 -6.39
C GLN A 371 -4.86 -3.49 -6.44
N THR A 372 -4.74 -4.81 -6.44
CA THR A 372 -3.43 -5.49 -6.47
C THR A 372 -2.74 -5.32 -7.84
N GLU A 373 -1.48 -5.77 -7.95
CA GLU A 373 -0.70 -5.72 -9.20
C GLU A 373 -1.44 -6.30 -10.42
N LEU A 374 -2.17 -7.41 -10.24
CA LEU A 374 -2.92 -8.09 -11.32
C LEU A 374 -4.31 -7.48 -11.60
N SER A 375 -4.70 -6.45 -10.85
CA SER A 375 -6.03 -5.85 -10.86
C SER A 375 -6.19 -4.80 -11.94
N GLU A 376 -7.11 -5.03 -12.87
CA GLU A 376 -7.42 -4.12 -13.97
C GLU A 376 -8.80 -3.46 -13.82
N LEU A 377 -8.83 -2.13 -13.81
CA LEU A 377 -10.05 -1.35 -14.06
C LEU A 377 -10.37 -1.38 -15.56
N ASP A 378 -11.57 -1.83 -15.94
CA ASP A 378 -12.03 -1.80 -17.33
C ASP A 378 -12.04 -0.36 -17.89
N PRO A 379 -11.28 -0.06 -18.97
CA PRO A 379 -11.31 1.24 -19.63
C PRO A 379 -12.72 1.68 -20.04
N ALA A 380 -13.63 0.75 -20.34
CA ALA A 380 -15.03 1.05 -20.66
C ALA A 380 -15.95 1.31 -19.44
N SER A 381 -15.43 1.30 -18.21
CA SER A 381 -16.15 1.72 -17.00
C SER A 381 -16.70 3.15 -17.14
N SER A 382 -18.03 3.31 -17.06
CA SER A 382 -18.72 4.61 -17.21
C SER A 382 -19.11 5.29 -15.90
N GLY A 383 -18.98 4.57 -14.79
CA GLY A 383 -19.35 4.97 -13.44
C GLY A 383 -18.28 5.80 -12.74
N ARG A 384 -18.44 5.97 -11.43
CA ARG A 384 -17.56 6.83 -10.63
C ARG A 384 -17.25 6.23 -9.26
N LEU A 385 -16.09 6.60 -8.73
CA LEU A 385 -15.73 6.46 -7.34
C LEU A 385 -15.95 7.80 -6.64
N GLU A 386 -16.48 7.76 -5.42
CA GLU A 386 -16.57 8.86 -4.47
C GLU A 386 -15.67 8.50 -3.29
N ARG A 387 -14.77 9.41 -2.90
CA ARG A 387 -13.83 9.22 -1.77
C ARG A 387 -13.77 10.54 -1.00
N ASP A 388 -14.22 10.51 0.25
CA ASP A 388 -14.01 11.61 1.19
C ASP A 388 -12.51 11.92 1.32
N GLN A 389 -12.13 13.16 1.62
CA GLN A 389 -10.81 13.47 2.16
C GLN A 389 -10.80 14.85 2.84
N GLN A 390 -10.11 14.96 3.97
CA GLN A 390 -10.10 16.17 4.81
C GLN A 390 -8.85 17.02 4.55
N GLY A 391 -8.99 18.35 4.58
CA GLY A 391 -7.86 19.28 4.60
C GLY A 391 -8.14 20.43 5.57
N THR A 392 -7.15 21.30 5.82
CA THR A 392 -7.33 22.42 6.75
C THR A 392 -8.49 23.34 6.35
N ALA A 393 -9.28 23.75 7.34
CA ALA A 393 -10.41 24.66 7.18
C ALA A 393 -9.98 26.13 7.00
N ASP A 394 -8.74 26.47 7.33
CA ASP A 394 -8.18 27.82 7.31
C ASP A 394 -7.96 28.41 5.90
N GLN A 395 -8.10 29.73 5.76
CA GLN A 395 -7.97 30.43 4.48
C GLN A 395 -6.52 30.61 4.02
N TYR A 396 -5.56 30.65 4.95
CA TYR A 396 -4.18 31.05 4.72
C TYR A 396 -3.23 29.86 4.50
N THR A 397 -3.59 28.72 5.06
CA THR A 397 -2.81 27.48 5.10
C THR A 397 -2.96 26.70 3.78
N TYR A 398 -1.85 26.15 3.25
CA TYR A 398 -1.89 25.29 2.07
C TYR A 398 -2.06 23.83 2.44
N ASN A 399 -2.96 23.16 1.71
CA ASN A 399 -2.96 21.71 1.51
C ASN A 399 -2.26 21.39 0.19
N TYR A 400 -1.46 20.33 0.17
CA TYR A 400 -0.86 19.79 -1.05
C TYR A 400 -1.59 18.50 -1.40
N TRP A 401 -2.22 18.49 -2.57
CA TRP A 401 -3.17 17.48 -3.00
C TRP A 401 -2.70 16.76 -4.26
N SER A 402 -2.99 15.47 -4.39
CA SER A 402 -3.15 14.75 -5.66
C SER A 402 -4.60 14.26 -5.74
N SER A 403 -5.04 13.71 -6.86
CA SER A 403 -6.40 13.15 -6.96
C SER A 403 -6.38 11.62 -7.09
N PRO A 404 -7.16 10.89 -6.26
CA PRO A 404 -7.33 9.44 -6.38
C PRO A 404 -8.15 9.03 -7.61
N VAL A 405 -8.73 10.02 -8.30
CA VAL A 405 -9.61 9.88 -9.44
C VAL A 405 -9.18 10.74 -10.61
N SER A 406 -9.36 10.20 -11.80
CA SER A 406 -9.29 10.88 -13.09
C SER A 406 -10.65 11.42 -13.51
N LYS A 407 -10.65 12.22 -14.57
CA LYS A 407 -11.90 12.62 -15.24
C LYS A 407 -12.66 11.41 -15.78
N LEU A 408 -13.99 11.42 -15.64
CA LEU A 408 -14.87 10.36 -16.14
C LEU A 408 -14.67 10.12 -17.64
N ASN A 409 -14.32 8.87 -18.01
CA ASN A 409 -14.04 8.46 -19.37
C ASN A 409 -14.25 6.95 -19.55
N ALA A 410 -15.17 6.56 -20.43
CA ALA A 410 -15.49 5.16 -20.74
C ALA A 410 -14.68 4.59 -21.93
N THR A 411 -13.41 5.00 -22.08
CA THR A 411 -12.48 4.47 -23.09
C THR A 411 -11.03 4.34 -22.62
N ILE A 412 -10.58 5.16 -21.65
CA ILE A 412 -9.19 5.27 -21.18
C ILE A 412 -9.20 5.49 -19.66
N ASN A 413 -8.21 4.94 -18.95
CA ASN A 413 -7.97 5.15 -17.51
C ASN A 413 -6.90 6.24 -17.28
N ASN A 414 -6.79 6.75 -16.06
CA ASN A 414 -5.70 7.65 -15.62
C ASN A 414 -5.59 8.94 -16.48
N ILE A 415 -6.70 9.44 -17.04
CA ILE A 415 -6.71 10.67 -17.81
C ILE A 415 -6.73 11.91 -16.89
N GLY A 416 -5.82 12.86 -17.13
CA GLY A 416 -5.71 14.08 -16.35
C GLY A 416 -7.03 14.81 -16.08
N TYR A 417 -7.11 15.42 -14.90
CA TYR A 417 -8.29 16.05 -14.33
C TYR A 417 -8.14 17.58 -14.29
N THR A 418 -9.20 18.27 -13.88
CA THR A 418 -9.12 19.64 -13.38
C THR A 418 -9.74 19.65 -11.99
N ALA A 419 -9.27 20.51 -11.07
CA ALA A 419 -9.80 20.55 -9.70
C ALA A 419 -11.34 20.74 -9.67
N LYS A 420 -11.89 21.54 -10.60
CA LYS A 420 -13.33 21.74 -10.80
C LYS A 420 -14.11 20.51 -11.27
N ASP A 421 -13.46 19.58 -11.96
CA ASP A 421 -14.10 18.37 -12.44
C ASP A 421 -14.29 17.34 -11.31
N VAL A 422 -13.34 17.26 -10.36
CA VAL A 422 -13.27 16.20 -9.35
C VAL A 422 -13.60 16.60 -7.91
N LEU A 423 -13.55 17.88 -7.51
CA LEU A 423 -13.80 18.29 -6.12
C LEU A 423 -15.28 18.64 -5.83
N PHE A 424 -15.82 17.99 -4.81
CA PHE A 424 -17.18 18.15 -4.30
C PHE A 424 -17.17 18.42 -2.78
N ASP A 425 -18.29 18.92 -2.28
CA ASP A 425 -18.64 19.14 -0.88
C ASP A 425 -19.93 18.34 -0.63
N GLY A 426 -19.76 17.17 -0.03
CA GLY A 426 -20.72 16.08 -0.10
C GLY A 426 -21.10 15.79 -1.56
N THR A 427 -22.40 15.87 -1.87
CA THR A 427 -22.94 15.57 -3.21
C THR A 427 -22.95 16.76 -4.18
N GLN A 428 -22.48 17.94 -3.78
CA GLN A 428 -22.49 19.17 -4.59
C GLN A 428 -21.08 19.58 -5.02
N LYS A 429 -20.90 20.08 -6.24
CA LYS A 429 -19.57 20.57 -6.68
C LYS A 429 -19.11 21.79 -5.88
N VAL A 430 -17.83 21.81 -5.54
CA VAL A 430 -17.17 22.98 -4.91
C VAL A 430 -17.30 24.22 -5.81
N ASN A 431 -17.60 25.37 -5.21
CA ASN A 431 -17.60 26.65 -5.90
C ASN A 431 -16.17 27.19 -6.04
N PHE A 432 -15.79 27.73 -7.20
CA PHE A 432 -14.48 28.34 -7.40
C PHE A 432 -14.60 29.86 -7.65
N LEU A 433 -14.03 30.65 -6.74
CA LEU A 433 -14.06 32.11 -6.77
C LEU A 433 -12.96 32.63 -7.71
N THR A 434 -13.37 33.16 -8.86
CA THR A 434 -12.46 33.66 -9.92
C THR A 434 -11.77 34.99 -9.60
N THR A 435 -12.09 35.61 -8.46
CA THR A 435 -11.53 36.89 -8.00
C THR A 435 -11.34 36.87 -6.49
N GLY A 436 -10.24 37.45 -6.02
CA GLY A 436 -9.87 37.43 -4.60
C GLY A 436 -8.90 36.29 -4.28
N TYR A 437 -8.58 36.17 -3.00
CA TYR A 437 -7.63 35.19 -2.47
C TYR A 437 -8.26 34.33 -1.36
N ASP A 438 -9.26 34.85 -0.67
CA ASP A 438 -9.92 34.13 0.42
C ASP A 438 -11.00 33.18 -0.14
N GLY A 439 -11.09 31.97 0.43
CA GLY A 439 -12.26 31.11 0.27
C GLY A 439 -13.47 31.64 1.06
N MET A 440 -14.62 30.97 0.95
CA MET A 440 -15.78 31.25 1.80
C MET A 440 -16.46 29.97 2.29
N ASN A 441 -16.80 29.95 3.59
CA ASN A 441 -17.71 28.98 4.19
C ASN A 441 -19.15 29.18 3.68
N THR A 442 -19.46 28.54 2.56
CA THR A 442 -20.77 28.47 1.91
C THR A 442 -21.24 27.02 1.82
N ASN A 443 -22.46 26.77 1.36
CA ASN A 443 -22.93 25.42 1.05
C ASN A 443 -23.39 25.37 -0.43
N PRO A 444 -22.66 24.68 -1.33
CA PRO A 444 -21.35 24.06 -1.10
C PRO A 444 -20.24 25.11 -0.86
N VAL A 445 -19.13 24.72 -0.24
CA VAL A 445 -18.00 25.63 0.07
C VAL A 445 -17.42 26.30 -1.17
N SER A 446 -16.81 27.47 -0.96
CA SER A 446 -16.17 28.26 -2.01
C SER A 446 -14.66 28.32 -1.81
N ILE A 447 -13.90 27.88 -2.80
CA ILE A 447 -12.44 27.90 -2.81
C ILE A 447 -11.95 29.02 -3.73
N ALA A 448 -10.88 29.73 -3.33
CA ALA A 448 -10.25 30.73 -4.17
C ALA A 448 -9.49 30.08 -5.33
N ASP A 449 -9.92 30.37 -6.56
CA ASP A 449 -9.33 29.84 -7.80
C ASP A 449 -7.86 30.23 -7.98
N TYR A 450 -7.41 31.28 -7.28
CA TYR A 450 -6.04 31.78 -7.30
C TYR A 450 -5.02 30.83 -6.66
N TRP A 451 -5.40 30.00 -5.69
CA TRP A 451 -4.44 29.16 -4.94
C TRP A 451 -4.20 27.77 -5.54
N ILE A 452 -4.63 27.54 -6.79
CA ILE A 452 -4.51 26.25 -7.47
C ILE A 452 -3.33 26.30 -8.45
N TRP A 453 -2.17 25.86 -7.94
CA TRP A 453 -0.90 25.81 -8.65
C TRP A 453 -0.38 24.38 -8.68
N LYS A 454 0.48 24.06 -9.65
CA LYS A 454 1.28 22.84 -9.65
C LYS A 454 2.75 23.16 -9.91
N PHE A 455 3.64 22.23 -9.58
CA PHE A 455 5.06 22.34 -9.85
C PHE A 455 5.52 21.08 -10.59
N ALA A 456 5.39 21.07 -11.93
CA ALA A 456 5.58 19.87 -12.72
C ALA A 456 6.91 19.86 -13.48
N ASN A 457 7.92 19.16 -12.94
CA ASN A 457 9.26 19.00 -13.53
C ASN A 457 9.86 20.37 -13.94
N LYS A 458 10.24 21.17 -12.94
CA LYS A 458 10.85 22.52 -13.09
C LYS A 458 12.13 22.59 -12.26
N LEU A 459 13.00 23.55 -12.57
CA LEU A 459 14.27 23.71 -11.87
C LEU A 459 14.03 23.79 -10.35
N ASP A 460 14.85 23.04 -9.61
CA ASP A 460 14.98 23.10 -8.16
C ASP A 460 15.25 24.55 -7.69
N ASP A 461 14.82 24.88 -6.48
CA ASP A 461 14.90 26.21 -5.83
C ASP A 461 14.24 27.39 -6.59
N ASP A 462 13.57 27.18 -7.74
CA ASP A 462 12.94 28.25 -8.52
C ASP A 462 11.46 28.49 -8.15
N TYR A 463 11.23 29.31 -7.13
CA TYR A 463 9.88 29.78 -6.77
C TYR A 463 9.13 30.49 -7.92
N SER A 464 9.81 31.00 -8.95
CA SER A 464 9.15 31.62 -10.10
C SER A 464 8.59 30.62 -11.11
N SER A 465 8.97 29.35 -11.01
CA SER A 465 8.54 28.27 -11.92
C SER A 465 7.17 27.63 -11.58
N TRP A 466 6.54 28.01 -10.46
CA TRP A 466 5.18 27.55 -10.10
C TRP A 466 4.16 27.83 -11.22
N GLN A 467 3.41 26.80 -11.61
CA GLN A 467 2.49 26.84 -12.75
C GLN A 467 1.06 27.09 -12.27
N HIS A 468 0.54 28.30 -12.55
CA HIS A 468 -0.84 28.67 -12.20
C HIS A 468 -1.84 27.93 -13.11
N VAL A 469 -2.39 26.82 -12.63
CA VAL A 469 -3.37 26.02 -13.40
C VAL A 469 -4.81 26.45 -13.17
N ARG A 470 -5.13 27.05 -12.00
CA ARG A 470 -6.51 27.38 -11.60
C ARG A 470 -7.39 26.14 -11.52
N SER A 471 -8.67 26.31 -11.21
CA SER A 471 -9.63 25.20 -11.15
C SER A 471 -9.92 24.52 -12.51
N THR A 472 -9.45 25.11 -13.61
CA THR A 472 -9.76 24.70 -15.00
C THR A 472 -8.57 24.22 -15.82
N GLY A 473 -7.34 24.35 -15.31
CA GLY A 473 -6.15 23.79 -15.95
C GLY A 473 -6.01 22.30 -15.69
N THR A 474 -5.32 21.61 -16.60
CA THR A 474 -5.11 20.15 -16.53
C THR A 474 -3.98 19.80 -15.57
N ILE A 475 -4.27 18.84 -14.70
CA ILE A 475 -3.35 18.17 -13.78
C ILE A 475 -3.38 16.70 -14.17
N GLU A 476 -2.23 16.10 -14.50
CA GLU A 476 -2.16 14.69 -14.88
C GLU A 476 -2.28 13.79 -13.64
N ALA A 477 -2.64 12.51 -13.83
CA ALA A 477 -2.68 11.57 -12.72
C ALA A 477 -1.29 11.44 -12.07
N GLY A 478 -1.21 11.51 -10.74
CA GLY A 478 0.05 11.52 -9.98
C GLY A 478 0.69 12.90 -9.80
N GLU A 479 0.29 13.92 -10.56
CA GLU A 479 0.73 15.29 -10.29
C GLU A 479 0.00 15.87 -9.08
N GLY A 480 0.76 16.53 -8.21
CA GLY A 480 0.21 17.27 -7.10
C GLY A 480 -0.10 18.73 -7.43
N PHE A 481 -1.00 19.34 -6.67
CA PHE A 481 -1.43 20.71 -6.76
C PHE A 481 -1.69 21.32 -5.37
N THR A 482 -1.60 22.65 -5.26
CA THR A 482 -1.89 23.36 -4.01
C THR A 482 -3.36 23.74 -3.92
N MET A 483 -3.92 23.79 -2.70
CA MET A 483 -5.23 24.42 -2.44
C MET A 483 -5.28 24.95 -1.00
N LYS A 484 -5.81 26.15 -0.79
CA LYS A 484 -6.10 26.68 0.55
C LYS A 484 -7.55 26.41 0.96
N GLY A 485 -7.81 26.35 2.27
CA GLY A 485 -9.13 26.07 2.82
C GLY A 485 -10.16 27.21 2.58
N PRO A 486 -11.45 26.95 2.87
CA PRO A 486 -12.53 27.88 2.57
C PRO A 486 -12.75 28.94 3.67
N GLY A 487 -12.05 28.86 4.81
CA GLY A 487 -12.36 29.65 5.99
C GLY A 487 -13.60 29.15 6.73
N SER A 488 -13.78 27.83 6.78
CA SER A 488 -14.81 27.20 7.62
C SER A 488 -14.41 27.10 9.09
N GLY A 489 -13.11 27.22 9.38
CA GLY A 489 -12.52 27.13 10.72
C GLY A 489 -11.08 27.62 10.76
N SER A 490 -10.40 27.25 11.83
CA SER A 490 -8.98 27.50 12.13
C SER A 490 -8.04 26.45 11.50
N ILE A 491 -6.73 26.64 11.64
CA ILE A 491 -5.70 25.77 11.06
C ILE A 491 -5.77 24.31 11.57
N SER A 492 -6.23 24.13 12.81
CA SER A 492 -6.43 22.84 13.48
C SER A 492 -7.83 22.23 13.29
N GLU A 493 -8.70 22.90 12.52
CA GLU A 493 -10.02 22.36 12.16
C GLU A 493 -9.99 21.88 10.71
N GLU A 494 -10.79 20.86 10.42
CA GLU A 494 -10.83 20.18 9.13
C GLU A 494 -12.04 20.59 8.29
N GLN A 495 -11.83 20.54 6.97
CA GLN A 495 -12.84 20.66 5.94
C GLN A 495 -12.83 19.37 5.11
N ASN A 496 -13.95 18.64 5.13
CA ASN A 496 -14.16 17.52 4.23
C ASN A 496 -14.37 17.99 2.79
N TYR A 497 -13.81 17.24 1.85
CA TYR A 497 -14.10 17.29 0.42
C TYR A 497 -14.42 15.88 -0.06
N VAL A 498 -15.10 15.74 -1.20
CA VAL A 498 -15.28 14.44 -1.86
C VAL A 498 -14.59 14.50 -3.22
N PHE A 499 -13.65 13.59 -3.46
CA PHE A 499 -13.07 13.35 -4.78
C PHE A 499 -13.99 12.42 -5.56
N VAL A 500 -14.56 12.94 -6.65
CA VAL A 500 -15.55 12.23 -7.48
C VAL A 500 -15.06 12.13 -8.92
N GLY A 501 -14.84 10.91 -9.41
CA GLY A 501 -14.33 10.68 -10.75
C GLY A 501 -14.14 9.20 -11.08
N LYS A 502 -13.35 8.89 -12.11
CA LYS A 502 -12.99 7.50 -12.44
C LYS A 502 -11.74 7.13 -11.63
N PRO A 503 -11.73 6.06 -10.81
CA PRO A 503 -10.55 5.74 -10.01
C PRO A 503 -9.32 5.49 -10.88
N ASN A 504 -8.17 5.94 -10.40
CA ASN A 504 -6.89 5.66 -11.04
C ASN A 504 -6.45 4.22 -10.74
N ASN A 505 -5.87 3.53 -11.74
CA ASN A 505 -5.43 2.14 -11.61
C ASN A 505 -4.22 1.78 -12.49
N GLY A 506 -3.36 0.90 -11.98
CA GLY A 506 -2.16 0.44 -12.69
C GLY A 506 -1.13 1.55 -12.86
N ASN A 507 -0.14 1.31 -13.71
CA ASN A 507 1.04 2.18 -13.80
C ASN A 507 0.70 3.62 -14.23
N ILE A 508 1.23 4.58 -13.47
CA ILE A 508 1.20 6.02 -13.76
C ILE A 508 2.64 6.50 -13.76
N ASN A 509 3.05 7.10 -14.88
CA ASN A 509 4.44 7.45 -15.15
C ASN A 509 4.56 8.96 -15.41
N LEU A 510 5.40 9.65 -14.64
CA LEU A 510 5.71 11.06 -14.82
C LEU A 510 7.20 11.25 -15.15
N THR A 511 7.53 12.03 -16.17
CA THR A 511 8.94 12.30 -16.52
C THR A 511 9.54 13.35 -15.60
N ILE A 512 10.71 13.06 -15.03
CA ILE A 512 11.51 14.00 -14.23
C ILE A 512 12.88 14.20 -14.88
N ASN A 513 13.46 15.39 -14.76
CA ASN A 513 14.81 15.69 -15.25
C ASN A 513 15.78 15.82 -14.06
N GLY A 514 17.07 15.61 -14.27
CA GLY A 514 18.07 15.88 -13.23
C GLY A 514 18.15 17.37 -12.85
N GLY A 515 18.15 17.69 -11.56
CA GLY A 515 18.14 19.06 -11.02
C GLY A 515 16.79 19.78 -11.09
N ASN A 516 15.70 19.03 -11.26
CA ASN A 516 14.34 19.55 -11.27
C ASN A 516 13.48 18.91 -10.17
N ASP A 517 12.60 19.69 -9.55
CA ASP A 517 11.59 19.17 -8.64
C ASP A 517 10.27 18.87 -9.32
N TYR A 518 9.52 17.97 -8.69
CA TYR A 518 8.16 17.62 -9.06
C TYR A 518 7.29 17.54 -7.81
N LEU A 519 6.27 18.39 -7.70
CA LEU A 519 5.15 18.20 -6.79
C LEU A 519 4.29 17.06 -7.36
N VAL A 520 4.38 15.90 -6.74
CA VAL A 520 3.59 14.70 -7.02
C VAL A 520 2.64 14.43 -5.85
N GLY A 521 1.89 13.34 -5.89
CA GLY A 521 1.16 12.86 -4.73
C GLY A 521 0.40 11.59 -5.01
N ASN A 522 0.00 10.88 -3.95
CA ASN A 522 -0.66 9.58 -4.04
C ASN A 522 -1.87 9.64 -5.00
N PRO A 523 -1.79 8.96 -6.16
CA PRO A 523 -2.83 9.02 -7.18
C PRO A 523 -3.95 8.01 -6.96
N TYR A 524 -3.95 7.21 -5.89
CA TYR A 524 -4.84 6.06 -5.73
C TYR A 524 -5.90 6.25 -4.64
N PRO A 525 -7.07 5.60 -4.75
CA PRO A 525 -8.11 5.56 -3.72
C PRO A 525 -7.76 4.66 -2.51
N SER A 526 -6.47 4.52 -2.19
CA SER A 526 -5.93 3.82 -1.02
C SER A 526 -4.63 4.48 -0.59
N ALA A 527 -4.16 4.25 0.63
CA ALA A 527 -2.79 4.61 1.00
C ALA A 527 -1.76 3.90 0.09
N ILE A 528 -0.54 4.45 0.04
CA ILE A 528 0.62 3.79 -0.57
C ILE A 528 1.78 3.69 0.41
N ASP A 529 2.59 2.65 0.29
CA ASP A 529 3.83 2.47 1.04
C ASP A 529 4.95 3.33 0.44
N ALA A 530 5.47 4.29 1.22
CA ALA A 530 6.59 5.14 0.82
C ALA A 530 7.87 4.33 0.55
N HIS A 531 8.12 3.25 1.28
CA HIS A 531 9.28 2.39 1.01
C HIS A 531 9.13 1.70 -0.35
N GLN A 532 7.95 1.15 -0.66
CA GLN A 532 7.71 0.52 -1.95
C GLN A 532 7.76 1.55 -3.08
N PHE A 533 7.19 2.76 -2.88
CA PHE A 533 7.31 3.85 -3.84
C PHE A 533 8.77 4.27 -4.08
N ILE A 534 9.58 4.42 -3.04
CA ILE A 534 11.01 4.72 -3.17
C ILE A 534 11.70 3.58 -3.95
N LEU A 535 11.53 2.32 -3.52
CA LEU A 535 12.20 1.15 -4.11
C LEU A 535 11.81 0.89 -5.58
N ASP A 536 10.56 1.14 -5.97
CA ASP A 536 10.12 1.04 -7.36
C ASP A 536 10.73 2.14 -8.26
N ASN A 537 11.19 3.23 -7.64
CA ASN A 537 11.87 4.35 -8.27
C ASN A 537 13.40 4.32 -8.05
N ALA A 538 13.92 3.17 -7.59
CA ALA A 538 15.33 3.00 -7.30
C ALA A 538 16.22 3.00 -8.56
N PRO A 539 17.53 3.30 -8.40
CA PRO A 539 18.49 3.18 -9.48
C PRO A 539 18.54 1.76 -10.06
N LEU A 540 18.41 1.61 -11.38
CA LEU A 540 18.47 0.30 -12.05
C LEU A 540 19.88 -0.33 -12.07
N ASN A 541 20.89 0.39 -11.60
CA ASN A 541 22.29 -0.03 -11.44
C ASN A 541 22.88 0.70 -10.22
N ASN A 542 24.11 0.39 -9.80
CA ASN A 542 24.84 1.11 -8.74
C ASN A 542 25.26 2.56 -9.16
N GLY A 543 24.31 3.38 -9.56
CA GLY A 543 24.47 4.79 -9.93
C GLY A 543 23.26 5.60 -9.47
N ASP A 544 23.05 6.75 -10.08
CA ASP A 544 21.99 7.69 -9.69
C ASP A 544 20.58 7.20 -10.02
N GLY A 545 19.61 7.57 -9.18
CA GLY A 545 18.18 7.31 -9.40
C GLY A 545 17.51 8.34 -10.30
N ALA A 546 16.23 8.11 -10.63
CA ALA A 546 15.40 9.14 -11.26
C ALA A 546 15.14 10.29 -10.25
N THR A 547 14.82 9.93 -9.01
CA THR A 547 14.73 10.86 -7.86
C THR A 547 15.87 10.62 -6.87
N THR A 548 16.01 11.46 -5.85
CA THR A 548 16.94 11.27 -4.71
C THR A 548 16.51 10.17 -3.71
N GLY A 549 15.33 9.58 -3.89
CA GLY A 549 14.75 8.63 -2.93
C GLY A 549 14.26 9.27 -1.62
N THR A 550 14.25 10.60 -1.52
CA THR A 550 13.74 11.36 -0.36
C THR A 550 12.48 12.15 -0.75
N LEU A 551 11.49 12.14 0.14
CA LEU A 551 10.16 12.70 -0.04
C LEU A 551 9.98 13.92 0.88
N TYR A 552 9.46 15.02 0.33
CA TYR A 552 9.37 16.31 1.01
C TYR A 552 7.91 16.76 1.18
N PHE A 553 7.43 16.80 2.42
CA PHE A 553 6.05 17.12 2.77
C PHE A 553 5.97 18.54 3.36
N TRP A 554 5.17 19.40 2.74
CA TRP A 554 4.99 20.77 3.23
C TRP A 554 4.08 20.80 4.48
N GLU A 555 4.62 21.22 5.62
CA GLU A 555 3.86 21.54 6.83
C GLU A 555 3.75 23.07 6.97
N HIS A 556 2.54 23.59 7.11
CA HIS A 556 2.28 25.00 7.39
C HIS A 556 1.75 25.10 8.82
N TRP A 557 2.41 25.90 9.65
CA TRP A 557 2.22 25.94 11.09
C TRP A 557 1.88 27.34 11.64
N GLY A 558 1.78 28.36 10.77
CA GLY A 558 1.21 29.66 11.13
C GLY A 558 1.39 30.75 10.07
N GLY A 559 1.19 32.00 10.49
CA GLY A 559 1.43 33.20 9.66
C GLY A 559 0.17 34.00 9.32
N GLY A 560 -0.97 33.31 9.13
CA GLY A 560 -2.30 33.94 9.03
C GLY A 560 -2.42 35.03 7.95
N SER A 561 -1.71 34.86 6.83
CA SER A 561 -1.50 35.87 5.80
C SER A 561 -1.55 35.26 4.39
N HIS A 562 -1.46 36.12 3.39
CA HIS A 562 -1.26 35.75 1.98
C HIS A 562 0.06 36.26 1.40
N ASN A 563 0.85 36.99 2.20
CA ASN A 563 2.19 37.40 1.82
C ASN A 563 3.18 36.27 2.17
N LEU A 564 4.00 35.87 1.21
CA LEU A 564 5.02 34.82 1.40
C LEU A 564 5.98 35.12 2.57
N THR A 565 6.30 36.39 2.82
CA THR A 565 7.17 36.84 3.92
C THR A 565 6.62 36.59 5.31
N ASP A 566 5.31 36.36 5.41
CA ASP A 566 4.59 36.20 6.66
C ASP A 566 4.22 34.73 6.90
N TYR A 567 4.50 33.83 5.95
CA TYR A 567 4.21 32.40 6.07
C TYR A 567 5.14 31.75 7.07
N LEU A 568 4.56 30.92 7.94
CA LEU A 568 5.29 30.09 8.87
C LEU A 568 5.01 28.63 8.48
N GLY A 569 5.99 28.02 7.84
CA GLY A 569 5.91 26.67 7.27
C GLY A 569 7.30 26.15 6.95
N GLY A 570 7.38 24.86 6.66
CA GLY A 570 8.61 24.22 6.23
C GLY A 570 8.38 22.81 5.71
N TYR A 571 9.46 22.13 5.33
CA TYR A 571 9.38 20.76 4.81
C TYR A 571 9.77 19.72 5.86
N ALA A 572 8.82 18.83 6.15
CA ALA A 572 9.06 17.55 6.80
C ALA A 572 9.57 16.55 5.76
N ILE A 573 10.40 15.60 6.18
CA ILE A 573 11.20 14.77 5.25
C ILE A 573 11.00 13.29 5.59
N TYR A 574 10.84 12.44 4.59
CA TYR A 574 10.80 10.97 4.74
C TYR A 574 11.66 10.26 3.70
N ASN A 575 12.40 9.23 4.11
CA ASN A 575 13.11 8.31 3.23
C ASN A 575 13.25 6.92 3.89
N LEU A 576 14.06 6.00 3.33
CA LEU A 576 14.24 4.64 3.88
C LEU A 576 14.83 4.61 5.30
N SER A 577 15.46 5.68 5.76
CA SER A 577 15.94 5.83 7.15
C SER A 577 14.83 6.23 8.14
N GLY A 578 13.72 6.77 7.65
CA GLY A 578 12.56 7.22 8.43
C GLY A 578 12.17 8.68 8.17
N GLY A 579 11.36 9.24 9.06
CA GLY A 579 10.82 10.61 8.94
C GLY A 579 11.38 11.62 9.94
N THR A 580 11.46 12.89 9.56
CA THR A 580 11.70 14.05 10.44
C THR A 580 10.61 15.11 10.21
N PRO A 581 10.16 15.83 11.26
CA PRO A 581 9.21 16.93 11.10
C PRO A 581 9.84 18.14 10.42
N ALA A 582 9.01 19.09 9.98
CA ALA A 582 9.50 20.39 9.53
C ALA A 582 10.16 21.17 10.68
N ALA A 583 11.04 22.11 10.34
CA ALA A 583 11.44 23.13 11.30
C ALA A 583 10.27 24.09 11.56
N SER A 584 10.10 24.49 12.82
CA SER A 584 9.06 25.45 13.21
C SER A 584 9.49 26.28 14.41
N PHE A 585 8.70 27.29 14.80
CA PHE A 585 8.90 27.86 16.13
C PHE A 585 8.57 26.83 17.23
N GLY A 586 9.38 26.79 18.28
CA GLY A 586 9.21 25.91 19.43
C GLY A 586 10.27 26.17 20.52
N THR A 587 9.81 26.22 21.77
CA THR A 587 10.69 26.24 22.95
C THR A 587 10.22 25.21 23.97
N ASN A 588 11.12 24.40 24.51
CA ASN A 588 10.85 23.48 25.63
C ASN A 588 11.04 24.13 27.02
N ASP A 589 10.96 25.47 27.14
CA ASP A 589 11.03 26.15 28.46
C ASP A 589 9.69 26.04 29.19
N ALA A 590 9.72 25.46 30.39
CA ALA A 590 8.56 25.30 31.27
C ALA A 590 7.91 26.63 31.74
N ASN A 591 8.51 27.79 31.45
CA ASN A 591 8.05 29.12 31.86
C ASN A 591 7.61 30.02 30.69
N LEU A 592 7.71 29.56 29.44
CA LEU A 592 7.30 30.31 28.25
C LEU A 592 6.13 29.60 27.56
N GLY A 593 5.15 30.39 27.09
CA GLY A 593 3.90 29.87 26.58
C GLY A 593 4.09 29.13 25.25
N THR A 594 3.62 27.88 25.18
CA THR A 594 3.62 27.06 23.96
C THR A 594 2.84 27.75 22.83
N GLY A 595 3.55 28.15 21.77
CA GLY A 595 3.02 28.88 20.63
C GLY A 595 3.71 28.46 19.32
N GLY A 596 3.84 27.14 19.15
CA GLY A 596 4.61 26.53 18.08
C GLY A 596 5.21 25.22 18.58
N LYS A 597 4.88 24.13 17.89
CA LYS A 597 5.60 22.86 17.86
C LYS A 597 5.41 22.30 16.45
N PRO A 598 6.41 21.62 15.85
CA PRO A 598 6.12 20.77 14.71
C PRO A 598 5.22 19.66 15.24
N THR A 599 4.03 19.48 14.67
CA THR A 599 3.08 18.48 15.19
C THR A 599 3.11 17.18 14.41
N LYS A 600 3.76 17.18 13.23
CA LYS A 600 3.59 16.15 12.21
C LYS A 600 4.95 15.65 11.74
N ARG A 601 5.20 14.37 11.99
CA ARG A 601 6.35 13.64 11.45
C ARG A 601 5.79 12.64 10.44
N PRO A 602 6.25 12.61 9.19
CA PRO A 602 5.72 11.69 8.19
C PRO A 602 5.98 10.24 8.61
N GLY A 603 4.96 9.41 8.44
CA GLY A 603 5.02 7.96 8.61
C GLY A 603 5.38 7.24 7.31
N ARG A 604 5.45 5.90 7.36
CA ARG A 604 5.77 5.06 6.19
C ARG A 604 4.71 5.12 5.11
N TYR A 605 3.45 5.30 5.48
CA TYR A 605 2.35 5.24 4.53
C TYR A 605 1.96 6.65 4.11
N ILE A 606 1.79 6.86 2.81
CA ILE A 606 1.36 8.11 2.21
C ILE A 606 -0.15 8.02 2.01
N PRO A 607 -0.95 8.84 2.71
CA PRO A 607 -2.41 8.79 2.65
C PRO A 607 -2.98 9.07 1.27
N VAL A 608 -4.28 8.81 1.12
CA VAL A 608 -5.05 9.11 -0.10
C VAL A 608 -4.93 10.61 -0.39
N SER A 609 -4.66 10.98 -1.65
CA SER A 609 -4.57 12.39 -2.08
C SER A 609 -3.41 13.21 -1.49
N GLN A 610 -2.53 12.69 -0.63
CA GLN A 610 -1.42 13.47 -0.06
C GLN A 610 -0.39 13.85 -1.15
N GLY A 611 -0.14 15.15 -1.29
CA GLY A 611 0.91 15.70 -2.14
C GLY A 611 2.26 15.83 -1.45
N PHE A 612 3.34 15.60 -2.18
CA PHE A 612 4.72 15.71 -1.70
C PHE A 612 5.67 16.05 -2.87
N PHE A 613 6.77 16.71 -2.56
CA PHE A 613 7.83 16.99 -3.52
C PHE A 613 8.83 15.84 -3.59
N VAL A 614 9.36 15.62 -4.80
CA VAL A 614 10.54 14.79 -5.06
C VAL A 614 11.53 15.57 -5.93
N VAL A 615 12.82 15.42 -5.65
CA VAL A 615 13.93 16.05 -6.37
C VAL A 615 14.48 15.06 -7.40
N GLY A 616 14.65 15.50 -8.65
CA GLY A 616 15.21 14.71 -9.73
C GLY A 616 16.73 14.64 -9.68
N GLN A 617 17.30 13.43 -9.60
CA GLN A 617 18.75 13.24 -9.58
C GLN A 617 19.30 13.03 -11.00
N THR A 618 18.57 12.30 -11.85
CA THR A 618 18.85 12.16 -13.29
C THR A 618 17.57 12.17 -14.12
N ASP A 619 17.72 12.33 -15.45
CA ASP A 619 16.60 12.25 -16.39
C ASP A 619 15.97 10.84 -16.36
N GLY A 620 14.71 10.75 -15.94
CA GLY A 620 14.07 9.48 -15.65
C GLY A 620 12.54 9.56 -15.58
N THR A 621 11.95 8.55 -14.93
CA THR A 621 10.50 8.41 -14.76
C THR A 621 10.19 8.12 -13.31
N ILE A 622 9.26 8.89 -12.73
CA ILE A 622 8.59 8.55 -11.47
C ILE A 622 7.47 7.58 -11.81
N ASN A 623 7.52 6.38 -11.24
CA ASN A 623 6.50 5.34 -11.38
C ASN A 623 5.66 5.23 -10.10
N PHE A 624 4.36 5.44 -10.24
CA PHE A 624 3.37 4.86 -9.34
C PHE A 624 2.83 3.57 -9.95
N ASN A 625 2.54 2.55 -9.14
CA ASN A 625 1.97 1.28 -9.58
C ASN A 625 1.05 0.66 -8.51
N ASN A 626 0.43 -0.48 -8.80
CA ASN A 626 -0.51 -1.11 -7.88
C ASN A 626 0.17 -1.90 -6.72
N SER A 627 1.43 -2.34 -6.83
CA SER A 627 2.14 -3.00 -5.73
C SER A 627 2.50 -2.05 -4.58
N GLN A 628 2.47 -0.74 -4.81
CA GLN A 628 2.64 0.28 -3.76
C GLN A 628 1.41 0.41 -2.85
N ARG A 629 0.24 -0.08 -3.25
CA ARG A 629 -1.01 0.14 -2.52
C ARG A 629 -1.12 -0.72 -1.28
N VAL A 630 -1.59 -0.09 -0.20
CA VAL A 630 -1.88 -0.74 1.07
C VAL A 630 -3.17 -0.17 1.64
N PHE A 631 -3.89 -0.96 2.44
CA PHE A 631 -4.92 -0.41 3.32
C PHE A 631 -4.24 0.13 4.57
N GLN A 632 -4.37 1.43 4.81
CA GLN A 632 -3.86 2.04 6.03
C GLN A 632 -4.70 3.28 6.34
N LYS A 633 -5.28 3.29 7.54
CA LYS A 633 -5.99 4.44 8.11
C LYS A 633 -5.03 5.57 8.48
N GLU A 634 -5.52 6.79 8.43
CA GLU A 634 -4.81 8.00 8.78
C GLU A 634 -4.58 8.02 10.29
N ALA A 635 -3.29 8.06 10.66
CA ALA A 635 -2.78 7.75 11.99
C ALA A 635 -1.28 8.07 12.05
N VAL A 636 -0.61 7.77 13.18
CA VAL A 636 0.83 8.01 13.38
C VAL A 636 1.72 7.38 12.28
N SER A 637 1.32 6.25 11.69
CA SER A 637 2.04 5.59 10.58
C SER A 637 1.67 6.10 9.18
N SER A 638 0.59 6.89 9.06
CA SER A 638 0.02 7.41 7.81
C SER A 638 -0.55 8.81 8.03
N VAL A 639 0.32 9.82 8.05
CA VAL A 639 -0.07 11.17 8.47
C VAL A 639 -0.51 11.99 7.25
N PHE A 640 -1.83 12.15 7.04
CA PHE A 640 -2.35 13.23 6.20
C PHE A 640 -2.51 14.45 7.09
N MET A 641 -1.51 15.32 7.14
CA MET A 641 -1.64 16.68 7.71
C MET A 641 -2.56 16.84 8.96
N GLU A 642 -2.58 15.87 9.88
CA GLU A 642 -3.45 15.82 11.06
C GLU A 642 -2.69 16.31 12.30
N ALA A 643 -3.35 17.01 13.22
CA ALA A 643 -2.71 17.43 14.46
C ALA A 643 -2.62 16.28 15.46
N ASN A 644 -1.43 16.05 16.02
CA ASN A 644 -1.18 15.03 17.04
C ASN A 644 -2.21 15.12 18.22
N PRO A 645 -2.76 14.00 18.72
CA PRO A 645 -3.74 14.05 19.81
C PRO A 645 -3.16 14.73 21.07
N GLU A 646 -3.84 15.76 21.58
CA GLU A 646 -3.38 16.52 22.77
C GLU A 646 -3.38 15.71 24.09
N ASN A 647 -3.78 14.43 24.05
CA ASN A 647 -3.79 13.55 25.20
C ASN A 647 -2.81 12.39 24.99
N GLY A 648 -1.88 12.24 25.93
CA GLY A 648 -1.00 11.07 26.05
C GLY A 648 -1.77 9.82 26.49
N GLU A 649 -2.68 9.34 25.64
CA GLU A 649 -3.12 7.94 25.65
C GLU A 649 -1.89 7.10 25.30
N ASN A 650 -1.36 6.41 26.30
CA ASN A 650 -0.15 5.62 26.19
C ASN A 650 -0.19 4.69 24.97
N PHE A 651 0.96 4.49 24.32
CA PHE A 651 1.23 3.33 23.49
C PHE A 651 0.81 2.05 24.25
N ILE A 652 -0.31 1.44 23.84
CA ILE A 652 -0.73 0.11 24.28
C ILE A 652 -0.36 -0.86 23.16
N PRO A 653 0.83 -1.49 23.20
CA PRO A 653 1.13 -2.58 22.29
C PRO A 653 0.17 -3.73 22.60
N GLY A 654 -0.65 -4.14 21.62
CA GLY A 654 -1.54 -5.29 21.74
C GLY A 654 -3.06 -5.02 21.79
N ARG A 655 -3.59 -4.07 21.01
CA ARG A 655 -4.93 -4.26 20.44
C ARG A 655 -4.79 -4.89 19.06
N ASN A 656 -4.99 -6.21 19.00
CA ASN A 656 -5.18 -6.92 17.74
C ASN A 656 -6.49 -6.43 17.11
N PHE A 657 -6.38 -5.55 16.12
CA PHE A 657 -7.30 -5.56 15.00
C PHE A 657 -6.69 -6.54 13.99
N ASP A 658 -7.47 -7.52 13.52
CA ASP A 658 -7.10 -8.36 12.38
C ASP A 658 -7.17 -7.53 11.08
N ASP A 659 -6.29 -6.53 10.98
CA ASP A 659 -5.93 -5.94 9.70
C ASP A 659 -4.77 -6.76 9.11
N GLY A 660 -4.91 -7.17 7.85
CA GLY A 660 -3.97 -8.07 7.18
C GLY A 660 -2.64 -7.42 6.78
N SER A 661 -2.31 -6.24 7.34
CA SER A 661 -1.02 -5.59 7.18
C SER A 661 -0.13 -5.94 8.38
N GLU A 662 0.97 -6.65 8.14
CA GLU A 662 2.03 -6.71 9.13
C GLU A 662 2.64 -5.31 9.24
N THR A 663 2.29 -4.57 10.30
CA THR A 663 3.04 -3.37 10.67
C THR A 663 4.44 -3.81 11.08
N SER A 664 5.36 -3.87 10.11
CA SER A 664 6.75 -4.23 10.38
C SER A 664 7.37 -3.11 11.22
N GLU A 665 7.39 -3.30 12.54
CA GLU A 665 8.05 -2.36 13.45
C GLU A 665 9.50 -2.19 13.02
N ASP A 666 9.92 -0.94 12.85
CA ASP A 666 11.29 -0.64 12.48
C ASP A 666 12.21 -0.92 13.68
N THR A 667 13.00 -1.98 13.56
CA THR A 667 13.92 -2.45 14.62
C THR A 667 15.29 -1.79 14.56
N ARG A 668 15.52 -0.88 13.61
CA ARG A 668 16.80 -0.17 13.47
C ARG A 668 16.94 0.93 14.52
N PRO A 669 18.13 1.11 15.13
CA PRO A 669 18.42 2.26 15.99
C PRO A 669 18.15 3.58 15.27
N LYS A 670 17.47 4.52 15.94
CA LYS A 670 17.25 5.90 15.49
C LYS A 670 17.62 6.87 16.59
N LEU A 671 18.49 7.82 16.26
CA LEU A 671 18.91 8.89 17.16
C LEU A 671 18.40 10.21 16.59
N ARG A 672 17.58 10.92 17.36
CA ARG A 672 17.00 12.21 16.96
C ARG A 672 17.62 13.35 17.75
N ILE A 673 18.31 14.24 17.05
CA ILE A 673 19.06 15.35 17.66
C ILE A 673 18.37 16.67 17.32
N GLY A 674 17.95 17.39 18.36
CA GLY A 674 17.21 18.65 18.27
C GLY A 674 18.10 19.87 18.50
N LEU A 675 17.85 20.94 17.74
CA LEU A 675 18.33 22.30 18.02
C LEU A 675 17.14 23.14 18.51
N ASN A 676 17.28 23.80 19.66
CA ASN A 676 16.46 24.96 20.03
C ASN A 676 17.32 26.22 19.86
N SER A 677 16.93 27.10 18.94
CA SER A 677 17.73 28.27 18.54
C SER A 677 17.32 29.57 19.23
N ILE A 678 18.16 30.60 19.09
CA ILE A 678 17.90 31.95 19.65
C ILE A 678 16.64 32.61 19.07
N ASN A 679 16.30 32.36 17.81
CA ASN A 679 15.07 32.86 17.20
C ASN A 679 13.88 31.92 17.35
N GLU A 680 13.90 31.09 18.40
CA GLU A 680 12.83 30.16 18.78
C GLU A 680 12.57 29.08 17.70
N ILE A 681 13.41 28.91 16.68
CA ILE A 681 13.30 27.78 15.73
C ILE A 681 13.76 26.50 16.40
N HIS A 682 12.93 25.45 16.30
CA HIS A 682 13.26 24.08 16.60
C HIS A 682 13.50 23.29 15.29
N ARG A 683 14.63 22.59 15.18
CA ARG A 683 14.98 21.68 14.07
C ARG A 683 15.40 20.32 14.62
N GLN A 684 14.78 19.25 14.14
CA GLN A 684 15.18 17.87 14.43
C GLN A 684 15.98 17.27 13.27
N LEU A 685 17.06 16.58 13.61
CA LEU A 685 17.80 15.68 12.73
C LEU A 685 17.55 14.22 13.09
N LEU A 686 17.75 13.32 12.12
CA LEU A 686 17.71 11.87 12.32
C LEU A 686 19.02 11.25 11.84
N VAL A 687 19.58 10.32 12.61
CA VAL A 687 20.54 9.31 12.09
C VAL A 687 20.05 7.91 12.45
N THR A 688 20.17 6.95 11.54
CA THR A 688 19.77 5.55 11.76
C THR A 688 20.87 4.57 11.36
N VAL A 689 20.86 3.38 11.96
CA VAL A 689 21.79 2.30 11.61
C VAL A 689 21.13 1.27 10.70
N ASP A 690 21.55 1.19 9.44
CA ASP A 690 21.08 0.24 8.42
C ASP A 690 22.25 -0.43 7.68
N PRO A 691 22.29 -1.77 7.55
CA PRO A 691 23.38 -2.48 6.88
C PRO A 691 23.56 -2.16 5.39
N ASN A 692 22.61 -1.46 4.74
CA ASN A 692 22.70 -1.04 3.35
C ASN A 692 23.26 0.39 3.16
N ALA A 693 23.52 1.13 4.24
CA ALA A 693 24.10 2.48 4.21
C ALA A 693 25.62 2.48 4.50
N THR A 694 26.26 3.66 4.49
CA THR A 694 27.71 3.86 4.63
C THR A 694 28.05 5.03 5.57
N GLU A 695 29.25 5.62 5.48
CA GLU A 695 29.58 6.88 6.16
C GLU A 695 29.43 8.10 5.24
N GLY A 696 29.24 7.87 3.93
CA GLY A 696 28.96 8.90 2.93
C GLY A 696 27.46 9.03 2.65
N ALA A 697 27.11 9.76 1.59
CA ALA A 697 25.71 9.91 1.19
C ALA A 697 25.23 8.72 0.34
N ASP A 698 24.20 8.02 0.83
CA ASP A 698 23.55 6.89 0.19
C ASP A 698 22.13 7.24 -0.30
N TRP A 699 21.84 6.83 -1.53
CA TRP A 699 20.57 7.07 -2.19
C TRP A 699 19.39 6.49 -1.38
N GLY A 700 18.34 7.28 -1.17
CA GLY A 700 17.16 6.88 -0.40
C GLY A 700 17.36 6.72 1.11
N TYR A 701 18.59 6.82 1.63
CA TYR A 701 18.90 6.76 3.06
C TYR A 701 19.27 8.13 3.65
N ASP A 702 19.93 8.98 2.88
CA ASP A 702 20.33 10.33 3.29
C ASP A 702 19.43 11.40 2.69
N GLY A 703 18.84 12.23 3.56
CA GLY A 703 17.84 13.24 3.20
C GLY A 703 18.46 14.64 3.16
N VAL A 704 18.70 15.18 1.96
CA VAL A 704 19.25 16.53 1.75
C VAL A 704 18.32 17.59 2.34
N LEU A 705 18.90 18.63 2.95
CA LEU A 705 18.20 19.80 3.46
C LEU A 705 17.55 20.59 2.30
N TYR A 706 16.23 20.46 2.16
CA TYR A 706 15.45 21.08 1.08
C TYR A 706 15.17 22.57 1.28
N GLU A 707 15.18 23.07 2.52
CA GLU A 707 15.01 24.49 2.80
C GLU A 707 15.87 24.95 3.99
N THR A 708 16.45 26.14 3.86
CA THR A 708 17.24 26.77 4.92
C THR A 708 16.38 27.74 5.73
N GLN A 709 16.33 27.54 7.05
CA GLN A 709 15.65 28.43 7.99
C GLN A 709 16.57 29.57 8.49
N MET A 710 16.04 30.53 9.25
CA MET A 710 16.84 31.68 9.72
C MET A 710 17.93 31.30 10.73
N ASP A 711 17.62 30.31 11.57
CA ASP A 711 18.53 29.56 12.43
C ASP A 711 18.32 28.08 12.09
N ASP A 712 19.39 27.29 12.02
CA ASP A 712 19.31 25.93 11.48
C ASP A 712 20.43 25.00 11.96
N MET A 713 20.19 23.70 11.88
CA MET A 713 21.14 22.62 12.17
C MET A 713 21.02 21.52 11.11
N TYR A 714 22.14 20.91 10.72
CA TYR A 714 22.21 19.84 9.72
C TYR A 714 23.46 18.98 9.91
N TRP A 715 23.37 17.71 9.50
CA TRP A 715 24.54 16.87 9.28
C TRP A 715 25.37 17.41 8.12
N MET A 716 26.70 17.32 8.24
CA MET A 716 27.63 17.69 7.18
C MET A 716 28.25 16.42 6.60
N ILE A 717 27.84 16.03 5.38
CA ILE A 717 28.35 14.85 4.65
C ILE A 717 28.92 15.34 3.32
N ASP A 718 30.19 15.05 3.03
CA ASP A 718 30.91 15.48 1.82
C ASP A 718 30.82 16.99 1.46
N ASN A 719 30.64 17.84 2.48
CA ASN A 719 30.38 19.29 2.44
C ASN A 719 28.95 19.72 2.06
N GLU A 720 28.05 18.78 1.82
CA GLU A 720 26.61 19.03 1.63
C GLU A 720 25.83 18.88 2.96
N LYS A 721 24.59 19.38 2.98
CA LYS A 721 23.77 19.50 4.19
C LYS A 721 22.61 18.51 4.21
N TYR A 722 22.50 17.73 5.27
CA TYR A 722 21.48 16.69 5.41
C TYR A 722 20.67 16.84 6.70
N VAL A 723 19.39 16.47 6.64
CA VAL A 723 18.48 16.40 7.80
C VAL A 723 18.37 14.96 8.32
N ILE A 724 18.48 13.99 7.42
CA ILE A 724 18.45 12.56 7.71
C ILE A 724 19.76 11.94 7.25
N GLN A 725 20.40 11.14 8.10
CA GLN A 725 21.60 10.37 7.76
C GLN A 725 21.38 8.86 7.92
N GLY A 726 21.81 8.07 6.94
CA GLY A 726 21.97 6.63 7.07
C GLY A 726 23.41 6.28 7.48
N THR A 727 23.60 5.22 8.27
CA THR A 727 24.94 4.62 8.43
C THR A 727 24.91 3.12 8.71
N ASN A 728 25.96 2.38 8.38
CA ASN A 728 26.03 0.94 8.68
C ASN A 728 26.42 0.61 10.12
N ASN A 729 27.00 1.54 10.87
CA ASN A 729 27.50 1.25 12.21
C ASN A 729 27.69 2.51 13.07
N ILE A 730 27.28 2.43 14.33
CA ILE A 730 27.63 3.42 15.36
C ILE A 730 28.43 2.70 16.44
N ASN A 731 29.65 3.19 16.69
CA ASN A 731 30.56 2.70 17.72
C ASN A 731 31.37 3.86 18.32
N GLY A 732 32.15 3.61 19.38
CA GLY A 732 32.91 4.65 20.08
C GLY A 732 34.02 5.38 19.29
N GLN A 733 34.21 5.10 18.01
CA GLN A 733 35.06 5.85 17.08
C GLN A 733 34.27 6.58 15.98
N THR A 734 32.94 6.38 15.91
CA THR A 734 32.07 7.09 14.97
C THR A 734 31.96 8.56 15.37
N VAL A 735 32.12 9.44 14.38
CA VAL A 735 32.00 10.89 14.49
C VAL A 735 31.05 11.36 13.40
N LEU A 736 30.00 12.10 13.77
CA LEU A 736 28.99 12.64 12.85
C LEU A 736 29.07 14.18 12.85
N PRO A 737 29.68 14.81 11.82
CA PRO A 737 29.86 16.26 11.77
C PRO A 737 28.54 17.04 11.73
N LEU A 738 28.46 18.13 12.50
CA LEU A 738 27.29 19.00 12.59
C LEU A 738 27.60 20.43 12.16
N GLY A 739 26.77 20.97 11.26
CA GLY A 739 26.74 22.38 10.91
C GLY A 739 25.58 23.09 11.61
N ILE A 740 25.85 24.28 12.16
CA ILE A 740 24.83 25.17 12.73
C ILE A 740 25.00 26.57 12.14
N HIS A 741 23.91 27.29 11.88
CA HIS A 741 23.97 28.74 11.68
C HIS A 741 22.86 29.47 12.43
N THR A 742 23.09 30.75 12.72
CA THR A 742 22.09 31.63 13.32
C THR A 742 22.19 33.07 12.80
N GLN A 743 21.03 33.72 12.66
CA GLN A 743 20.90 35.12 12.28
C GLN A 743 21.19 36.11 13.44
N ASN A 744 21.08 35.66 14.69
CA ASN A 744 21.14 36.51 15.88
C ASN A 744 22.23 36.08 16.86
N ASP A 745 22.77 37.04 17.62
CA ASP A 745 23.68 36.73 18.72
C ASP A 745 22.83 36.23 19.91
N GLY A 746 23.09 35.02 20.41
CA GLY A 746 22.32 34.47 21.53
C GLY A 746 22.60 33.01 21.88
N LEU A 747 21.83 32.50 22.85
CA LEU A 747 21.90 31.11 23.30
C LEU A 747 21.17 30.17 22.33
N ASN A 748 21.79 29.02 22.08
CA ASN A 748 21.22 27.91 21.32
C ASN A 748 21.49 26.63 22.14
N SER A 749 20.54 25.70 22.17
CA SER A 749 20.67 24.42 22.88
C SER A 749 20.58 23.24 21.92
N ILE A 750 21.52 22.30 22.01
CA ILE A 750 21.52 21.02 21.29
C ILE A 750 21.09 19.93 22.28
N MET A 751 20.16 19.06 21.88
CA MET A 751 19.58 18.03 22.74
C MET A 751 19.29 16.73 21.99
N ILE A 752 19.04 15.65 22.73
CA ILE A 752 18.36 14.47 22.20
C ILE A 752 16.86 14.74 22.30
N ASP A 753 16.15 14.66 21.18
CA ASP A 753 14.68 14.73 21.16
C ASP A 753 14.08 13.36 21.52
N GLU A 754 14.63 12.28 20.94
CA GLU A 754 14.08 10.93 21.02
C GLU A 754 15.13 9.88 20.59
N LEU A 755 15.06 8.69 21.20
CA LEU A 755 15.91 7.54 20.88
C LEU A 755 15.00 6.31 20.68
N GLU A 756 15.07 5.68 19.52
CA GLU A 756 14.28 4.49 19.18
C GLU A 756 15.24 3.31 18.96
N GLN A 757 15.04 2.18 19.64
CA GLN A 757 15.89 0.97 19.52
C GLN A 757 17.41 1.21 19.77
N VAL A 758 17.77 2.22 20.55
CA VAL A 758 19.16 2.55 20.90
C VAL A 758 19.53 1.91 22.24
N ASP A 759 20.71 1.29 22.32
CA ASP A 759 21.25 0.72 23.57
C ASP A 759 21.36 1.82 24.66
N GLU A 760 20.90 1.55 25.88
CA GLU A 760 21.01 2.48 27.02
C GLU A 760 22.47 2.78 27.41
N THR A 761 23.40 1.89 27.04
CA THR A 761 24.84 1.99 27.33
C THR A 761 25.66 2.67 26.23
N LEU A 762 25.05 3.04 25.10
CA LEU A 762 25.72 3.81 24.05
C LEU A 762 25.85 5.27 24.49
N ASP A 763 27.03 5.71 24.90
CA ASP A 763 27.29 7.12 25.22
C ASP A 763 27.04 8.02 23.99
N ILE A 764 26.47 9.22 24.19
CA ILE A 764 26.15 10.17 23.11
C ILE A 764 26.62 11.56 23.54
N TYR A 765 27.72 12.02 22.96
CA TYR A 765 28.31 13.32 23.24
C TYR A 765 28.11 14.30 22.09
N ILE A 766 27.93 15.57 22.42
CA ILE A 766 28.27 16.68 21.52
C ILE A 766 29.69 17.12 21.83
N HIS A 767 30.54 17.18 20.80
CA HIS A 767 31.91 17.69 20.90
C HIS A 767 31.98 19.08 20.28
N ASP A 768 32.23 20.10 21.11
CA ASP A 768 32.57 21.45 20.65
C ASP A 768 34.08 21.57 20.46
N LYS A 769 34.55 21.42 19.22
CA LYS A 769 35.97 21.50 18.84
C LYS A 769 36.60 22.87 19.07
N ALA A 770 35.81 23.94 19.21
CA ALA A 770 36.35 25.27 19.51
C ALA A 770 36.66 25.45 21.00
N LEU A 771 36.02 24.66 21.87
CA LEU A 771 36.26 24.65 23.32
C LEU A 771 36.96 23.36 23.81
N ASN A 772 37.10 22.34 22.95
CA ASN A 772 37.62 21.01 23.26
C ASN A 772 36.83 20.34 24.41
N ILE A 773 35.49 20.37 24.30
CA ILE A 773 34.56 19.86 25.33
C ILE A 773 33.64 18.82 24.73
N TYR A 774 33.65 17.64 25.36
CA TYR A 774 32.62 16.61 25.20
C TYR A 774 31.54 16.84 26.28
N HIS A 775 30.29 17.00 25.85
CA HIS A 775 29.15 17.13 26.75
C HIS A 775 28.17 15.98 26.48
N ASP A 776 27.80 15.25 27.53
CA ASP A 776 26.90 14.10 27.46
C ASP A 776 25.44 14.54 27.30
N LEU A 777 24.87 14.29 26.11
CA LEU A 777 23.50 14.66 25.78
C LEU A 777 22.45 13.78 26.49
N ARG A 778 22.83 12.62 27.05
CA ARG A 778 21.93 11.81 27.88
C ARG A 778 21.76 12.39 29.30
N ILE A 779 22.68 13.24 29.76
CA ILE A 779 22.61 13.91 31.07
C ILE A 779 21.82 15.22 30.98
N SER A 780 22.09 16.06 29.98
CA SER A 780 21.33 17.29 29.73
C SER A 780 21.53 17.80 28.31
N GLU A 781 20.70 18.74 27.87
CA GLU A 781 21.02 19.57 26.71
C GLU A 781 22.36 20.33 26.89
N TYR A 782 22.97 20.67 25.76
CA TYR A 782 24.18 21.48 25.66
C TYR A 782 23.83 22.88 25.17
N THR A 783 23.87 23.86 26.08
CA THR A 783 23.60 25.27 25.75
C THR A 783 24.90 26.01 25.44
N VAL A 784 24.94 26.71 24.30
CA VAL A 784 26.08 27.50 23.83
C VAL A 784 25.64 28.87 23.31
N PHE A 785 26.41 29.91 23.63
CA PHE A 785 26.20 31.23 23.01
C PHE A 785 26.89 31.28 21.65
N LEU A 786 26.14 31.61 20.61
CA LEU A 786 26.63 31.81 19.25
C LEU A 786 26.46 33.28 18.86
N THR A 787 27.45 33.83 18.16
CA THR A 787 27.28 35.08 17.42
C THR A 787 26.65 34.79 16.06
N ALA A 788 25.94 35.75 15.48
CA ALA A 788 25.35 35.61 14.15
C ALA A 788 26.40 35.18 13.11
N GLY A 789 26.14 34.09 12.39
CA GLY A 789 27.08 33.45 11.47
C GLY A 789 26.84 31.94 11.31
N SER A 790 27.78 31.26 10.66
CA SER A 790 27.75 29.82 10.39
C SER A 790 28.96 29.11 11.01
N TYR A 791 28.71 27.93 11.56
CA TYR A 791 29.64 27.08 12.30
C TYR A 791 29.59 25.67 11.71
N LEU A 792 30.29 25.46 10.59
CA LEU A 792 30.24 24.19 9.84
C LEU A 792 31.22 23.13 10.37
N ASP A 793 32.34 23.57 10.96
CA ASP A 793 33.43 22.70 11.43
C ASP A 793 33.55 22.64 12.95
N ARG A 794 32.63 23.25 13.71
CA ARG A 794 32.74 23.41 15.17
C ARG A 794 32.19 22.23 15.95
N PHE A 795 31.08 21.65 15.50
CA PHE A 795 30.30 20.68 16.24
C PHE A 795 30.33 19.32 15.58
N GLU A 796 30.21 18.25 16.37
CA GLU A 796 30.07 16.87 15.91
C GLU A 796 29.47 16.01 17.03
N ILE A 797 28.65 15.02 16.68
CA ILE A 797 28.21 13.98 17.62
C ILE A 797 29.26 12.88 17.66
N THR A 798 29.67 12.45 18.85
CA THR A 798 30.57 11.32 19.05
C THR A 798 30.00 10.33 20.05
N PHE A 799 30.41 9.07 19.94
CA PHE A 799 29.93 7.98 20.81
C PHE A 799 31.02 7.50 21.80
N GLY A 800 31.95 8.42 22.10
CA GLY A 800 33.11 8.23 22.95
C GLY A 800 34.01 9.47 22.89
N GLU A 801 34.73 9.74 23.99
CA GLU A 801 35.80 10.74 24.02
C GLU A 801 36.96 10.29 23.10
N GLN A 802 37.28 11.07 22.07
CA GLN A 802 38.40 10.73 21.18
C GLN A 802 39.72 11.20 21.79
N GLU A 803 40.71 10.32 21.94
CA GLU A 803 42.05 10.70 22.41
C GLU A 803 42.76 11.58 21.38
N THR A 804 42.65 12.90 21.55
CA THR A 804 43.47 13.85 20.80
C THR A 804 44.91 13.81 21.30
N LEU A 805 45.89 13.68 20.38
CA LEU A 805 47.32 13.87 20.67
C LEU A 805 47.68 15.37 20.84
N GLY A 806 46.98 16.03 21.77
CA GLY A 806 47.23 17.41 22.20
C GLY A 806 48.24 17.47 23.35
N ASN A 807 49.20 18.40 23.27
CA ASN A 807 49.94 18.79 24.47
C ASN A 807 48.97 19.44 25.45
N SER A 808 49.13 19.19 26.75
CA SER A 808 48.31 19.79 27.83
C SER A 808 48.04 21.28 27.60
N GLU A 809 46.82 21.61 27.16
CA GLU A 809 46.40 22.96 26.79
C GLU A 809 46.28 23.86 28.02
N ASN A 810 46.31 25.19 27.83
CA ASN A 810 46.17 26.09 28.97
C ASN A 810 44.72 26.08 29.46
N GLU A 811 44.49 25.95 30.78
CA GLU A 811 43.16 26.10 31.41
C GLU A 811 42.46 27.46 31.10
N LEU A 812 43.19 28.41 30.51
CA LEU A 812 42.71 29.72 30.08
C LEU A 812 42.09 29.73 28.67
N GLU A 813 42.31 28.69 27.86
CA GLU A 813 41.76 28.58 26.50
C GLU A 813 40.30 28.08 26.51
N LEU A 814 39.84 27.49 27.62
CA LEU A 814 38.47 27.01 27.85
C LEU A 814 37.42 28.12 28.09
N PHE A 815 37.83 29.39 28.20
CA PHE A 815 36.90 30.52 28.33
C PHE A 815 36.78 31.24 26.99
N ASP A 816 35.58 31.29 26.41
CA ASP A 816 35.31 32.32 25.41
C ASP A 816 34.84 33.62 26.08
N VAL A 817 35.32 34.74 25.54
CA VAL A 817 34.85 36.06 25.91
C VAL A 817 34.79 36.92 24.66
N HIS A 818 33.72 37.67 24.45
CA HIS A 818 33.62 38.61 23.32
C HIS A 818 32.68 39.77 23.64
N TYR A 819 32.57 40.72 22.71
CA TYR A 819 31.58 41.80 22.78
C TYR A 819 30.57 41.59 21.66
N SER A 820 29.31 41.37 22.01
CA SER A 820 28.23 41.42 21.04
C SER A 820 27.86 42.87 20.77
N ASN A 821 27.94 43.25 19.50
CA ASN A 821 27.47 44.56 19.04
C ASN A 821 25.93 44.65 19.00
N LYS A 822 25.23 43.51 18.98
CA LYS A 822 23.77 43.45 18.81
C LYS A 822 23.01 43.67 20.13
N ILE A 823 23.53 43.13 21.24
CA ILE A 823 22.99 43.31 22.60
C ILE A 823 23.74 44.36 23.44
N GLU A 824 24.80 44.97 22.89
CA GLU A 824 25.69 45.94 23.56
C GLU A 824 26.39 45.39 24.82
N SER A 825 26.73 44.10 24.84
CA SER A 825 27.18 43.40 26.05
C SER A 825 28.50 42.65 25.85
N ILE A 826 29.28 42.55 26.93
CA ILE A 826 30.34 41.56 27.07
C ILE A 826 29.69 40.22 27.42
N VAL A 827 29.97 39.21 26.60
CA VAL A 827 29.55 37.83 26.82
C VAL A 827 30.75 37.05 27.34
N ILE A 828 30.54 36.23 28.38
CA ILE A 828 31.51 35.23 28.84
C ILE A 828 30.85 33.85 28.78
N THR A 829 31.53 32.91 28.11
CA THR A 829 31.24 31.48 28.16
C THR A 829 32.31 30.80 29.01
N ASN A 830 31.88 30.17 30.10
CA ASN A 830 32.70 29.59 31.16
C ASN A 830 32.18 28.17 31.46
N PRO A 831 32.33 27.23 30.51
CA PRO A 831 31.61 25.96 30.50
C PRO A 831 31.96 25.05 31.68
N THR A 832 33.11 25.26 32.32
CA THR A 832 33.54 24.52 33.51
C THR A 832 33.30 25.26 34.84
N ASN A 833 32.43 26.30 34.83
CA ASN A 833 32.02 27.11 35.99
C ASN A 833 33.19 27.60 36.87
N LYS A 834 34.32 27.96 36.24
CA LYS A 834 35.54 28.36 36.96
C LYS A 834 35.38 29.77 37.53
N LYS A 835 36.04 30.02 38.66
CA LYS A 835 36.02 31.32 39.33
C LYS A 835 36.66 32.42 38.48
N ILE A 836 35.95 33.55 38.35
CA ILE A 836 36.44 34.76 37.69
C ILE A 836 36.64 35.86 38.75
N ASP A 837 37.89 36.30 38.92
CA ASP A 837 38.29 37.34 39.89
C ASP A 837 38.00 38.78 39.42
N GLY A 838 37.66 38.96 38.14
CA GLY A 838 37.14 40.23 37.64
C GLY A 838 37.12 40.35 36.11
N LEU A 839 36.22 41.21 35.62
CA LEU A 839 36.05 41.57 34.22
C LEU A 839 36.34 43.05 34.02
N SER A 840 37.03 43.42 32.95
CA SER A 840 37.15 44.83 32.54
C SER A 840 37.24 44.98 31.02
N MET A 841 36.87 46.15 30.51
CA MET A 841 37.01 46.51 29.11
C MET A 841 37.71 47.86 29.01
N ILE A 842 38.76 47.93 28.19
CA ILE A 842 39.57 49.15 28.00
C ILE A 842 39.54 49.59 26.53
N ASN A 843 39.62 50.89 26.28
CA ASN A 843 39.88 51.41 24.93
C ASN A 843 41.37 51.27 24.55
N ILE A 844 41.72 51.59 23.30
CA ILE A 844 43.11 51.49 22.80
C ILE A 844 44.11 52.44 23.50
N LEU A 845 43.62 53.45 24.24
CA LEU A 845 44.44 54.34 25.08
C LEU A 845 44.64 53.78 26.50
N GLY A 846 44.12 52.58 26.80
CA GLY A 846 44.23 51.94 28.10
C GLY A 846 43.23 52.43 29.16
N GLN A 847 42.27 53.29 28.77
CA GLN A 847 41.24 53.79 29.69
C GLN A 847 40.14 52.75 29.87
N SER A 848 39.78 52.44 31.12
CA SER A 848 38.68 51.53 31.43
C SER A 848 37.33 52.18 31.10
N VAL A 849 36.53 51.46 30.31
CA VAL A 849 35.13 51.80 30.00
C VAL A 849 34.14 50.90 30.72
N PHE A 850 34.59 49.74 31.23
CA PHE A 850 33.81 48.86 32.09
C PHE A 850 34.72 48.13 33.09
N SER A 851 34.24 47.90 34.30
CA SER A 851 34.90 47.03 35.28
C SER A 851 33.88 46.43 36.26
N SER A 852 33.94 45.11 36.47
CA SER A 852 33.20 44.41 37.53
C SER A 852 34.12 43.39 38.23
N ILE A 853 33.88 43.18 39.53
CA ILE A 853 34.54 42.15 40.35
C ILE A 853 33.55 41.10 40.89
N ASN A 854 32.24 41.31 40.65
CA ASN A 854 31.19 40.37 40.97
C ASN A 854 30.75 39.74 39.65
N ILE A 855 31.42 38.66 39.27
CA ILE A 855 31.14 37.88 38.06
C ILE A 855 30.42 36.60 38.48
N GLU A 856 29.42 36.16 37.72
CA GLU A 856 28.67 34.96 38.05
C GLU A 856 29.46 33.71 37.67
N GLU A 857 29.55 32.74 38.58
CA GLU A 857 30.18 31.43 38.34
C GLU A 857 29.19 30.49 37.62
N LYS A 858 28.78 30.89 36.41
CA LYS A 858 27.85 30.17 35.52
C LYS A 858 28.49 29.90 34.16
N ASN A 859 27.95 28.94 33.41
CA ASN A 859 28.34 28.64 32.03
C ASN A 859 28.20 29.87 31.13
N TYR A 860 27.09 30.60 31.25
CA TYR A 860 26.86 31.87 30.55
C TYR A 860 26.73 33.03 31.53
N SER A 861 27.36 34.16 31.22
CA SER A 861 27.11 35.44 31.88
C SER A 861 27.26 36.63 30.93
N GLU A 862 26.39 37.62 31.11
CA GLU A 862 26.31 38.81 30.27
C GLU A 862 26.50 40.09 31.09
N TYR A 863 27.32 41.01 30.57
CA TYR A 863 27.58 42.31 31.19
C TYR A 863 27.34 43.44 30.19
N ARG A 864 26.22 44.14 30.32
CA ARG A 864 25.85 45.24 29.42
C ARG A 864 26.83 46.42 29.53
N VAL A 865 27.38 46.83 28.40
CA VAL A 865 28.29 47.98 28.23
C VAL A 865 27.87 48.80 27.00
N SER A 866 26.81 49.59 27.17
CA SER A 866 26.23 50.44 26.12
C SER A 866 26.86 51.83 26.06
N GLY A 867 26.58 52.56 24.97
CA GLY A 867 27.06 53.94 24.78
C GLY A 867 28.55 54.08 24.45
N LEU A 868 29.20 53.00 24.00
CA LEU A 868 30.57 53.02 23.51
C LEU A 868 30.66 53.66 22.11
N SER A 869 31.77 54.34 21.81
CA SER A 869 32.05 54.86 20.47
C SER A 869 32.61 53.78 19.56
N THR A 870 32.23 53.75 18.28
CA THR A 870 32.83 52.90 17.24
C THR A 870 34.35 52.86 17.33
N GLY A 871 34.93 51.68 17.54
CA GLY A 871 36.36 51.57 17.82
C GLY A 871 36.84 50.20 18.30
N THR A 872 38.16 50.07 18.42
CA THR A 872 38.80 48.88 18.99
C THR A 872 38.91 48.98 20.50
N TYR A 873 38.48 47.93 21.19
CA TYR A 873 38.57 47.75 22.63
C TYR A 873 39.28 46.42 22.96
N ILE A 874 39.68 46.26 24.23
CA ILE A 874 40.26 45.02 24.75
C ILE A 874 39.46 44.64 25.99
N ILE A 875 38.85 43.46 25.97
CA ILE A 875 38.26 42.84 27.16
C ILE A 875 39.36 42.10 27.90
N LYS A 876 39.35 42.17 29.23
CA LYS A 876 40.24 41.45 30.12
C LYS A 876 39.43 40.68 31.17
N VAL A 877 39.53 39.36 31.14
CA VAL A 877 38.98 38.45 32.15
C VAL A 877 40.13 38.01 33.04
N LYS A 878 40.02 38.21 34.35
CA LYS A 878 41.01 37.79 35.33
C LYS A 878 40.51 36.56 36.06
N THR A 879 41.33 35.53 36.13
CA THR A 879 41.06 34.27 36.84
C THR A 879 42.19 34.01 37.85
N PRO A 880 42.03 33.05 38.79
CA PRO A 880 43.13 32.65 39.69
C PRO A 880 44.38 32.17 38.94
N GLN A 881 44.21 31.63 37.73
CA GLN A 881 45.27 31.10 36.87
C GLN A 881 45.96 32.15 35.98
N GLY A 882 45.30 33.28 35.67
CA GLY A 882 45.88 34.27 34.76
C GLY A 882 44.97 35.42 34.35
N THR A 883 45.21 35.99 33.17
CA THR A 883 44.37 37.05 32.60
C THR A 883 44.27 36.89 31.10
N ILE A 884 43.06 36.58 30.64
CA ILE A 884 42.69 36.46 29.23
C ILE A 884 42.45 37.87 28.71
N SER A 885 43.01 38.21 27.53
CA SER A 885 42.85 39.52 26.90
C SER A 885 42.42 39.36 25.46
N LYS A 886 41.17 39.68 25.12
CA LYS A 886 40.66 39.57 23.75
C LYS A 886 40.37 40.94 23.15
N LYS A 887 40.89 41.18 21.94
CA LYS A 887 40.64 42.38 21.15
C LYS A 887 39.26 42.28 20.51
N VAL A 888 38.42 43.29 20.68
CA VAL A 888 37.06 43.34 20.11
C VAL A 888 36.84 44.64 19.36
N LEU A 889 35.94 44.60 18.37
CA LEU A 889 35.52 45.76 17.59
C LEU A 889 34.09 46.13 18.00
N VAL A 890 33.93 47.33 18.55
CA VAL A 890 32.64 47.98 18.75
C VAL A 890 32.31 48.76 17.46
N LYS A 891 31.11 48.58 16.91
CA LYS A 891 30.66 49.18 15.64
C LYS A 891 29.71 50.34 15.89
#